data_AF-A0A255EMM0-F1
#
_entry.id   AF-A0A255EMM0-F1
#
_cell.length_a   1.000
_cell.length_b   1.000
_cell.length_c   1.000
_cell.angle_alpha   90.00
_cell.angle_beta   90.00
_cell.angle_gamma   90.00
#
_symmetry.space_group_name_H-M   'P 1'
#
loop_
_entity.id
_entity.type
_entity.pdbx_description
1 polymer ?
#
loop_
_entity_poly.entity_id
_entity_poly.type
_entity_poly.pdbx_seq_one_letter_code
_entity_poly.pdbx_strand_id
1 'polypeptide(L)'
;MFSKVLVANRGEIAVRAFRAAYELGARTVAVFTYEDRNAEHRIKADEAYLIGEEGHPVRAYLDIDEIIRVALESGADAVYPGYGFLSENPKLAKACADNGLTFIGPAANILALAGNKVEAVAAARRAGVPTLRSTPPSQDLDELVKGAEEIGFPVFVKAVAGGGGRGMRRVDRPEDLRESIEAAMREGEGAFGDSTVFVEQAVQRPRHIEVQILADTQGNVVHLYERDCSIQRRHQKVIELAPAPHISEELRRALCSDAVKFATELDYTCAGTVEFLVETEGERAGEHHFIEMNPRVQVEHTVTEEITDVDIVQSQMLIASGSSLPELGLTQDQISFSGAAMQCRITTEDPANNFRPDTGTITAYRSAAGAGVRLDGGTAATGAEISAHFDSLLVKLTTRGANLKIAQTRARRGLAEFRIRGVSTNIPFLQAVLDDTDFSAEDLSTNFIAERPYLLSAQPPADRGTRLLRWLADVTVNKPNGEAPTRMDPREKLPVFDARETPAPGSRQRLLELGAEGFAAALRAEPRTEVTDTTFRDAHQSLLATRVRTRDLLGVAPAYARLLPDLFSIECWGGATYDVALRFLGEDPWQRLASLREELPNQCLQMLLRGRNTVGYTPYPNEVTQAFVDEAARTGIDIFRIFDALNDVEQMRPAIDAVRETGAVAEVALCYSGDLSNPAEDIYTLDYYLKLAEQIVDAGAHILAIKDMAGLLRPPAATSLVTALRERFDLPVHLHTHDTAGGQLATLLAAVNAGVDAVDVASAAMAGTTSQVPESALVAALANTERATKLDLRKVMDLEPYWEAVRKVYKPFESGLTAPTGRVYDHEIPGGQLSNLRQQATALGLAERFEQIEEMYAAADRILGRPTKVTPSSKVVGDLALHLVAVGADPEEFAADPKKFDIPDSVIGFLAGELGEPANGFPEPFRTKALDGRTVPIRDAEVSEEDAVALQKPGRERQVTLNRLLFPGPTKEYEQADETYGDLSVIPTPEYLYGMEHGHEYGVKLDKGVNLLLELEAIAEPDEKGMRTVMTVHNGQLRPVSVRDKSIKAEVSATERADASNPDHVGAPFAGAVKVTVEQGQEVAAGETVATIEAMKMEAAITSPVAGTIERVAINGVQPLDGGDLVVVVKPA
;
A
#
# COMPACT_ATOMS: atom_id res chain seq x y z
N MET A 1 14.37 -50.16 -21.89
CA MET A 1 13.40 -49.22 -21.28
C MET A 1 13.28 -49.52 -19.79
N PHE A 2 13.30 -48.49 -18.94
CA PHE A 2 13.15 -48.67 -17.50
C PHE A 2 11.70 -48.97 -17.14
N SER A 3 11.48 -49.83 -16.14
CA SER A 3 10.15 -50.13 -15.60
C SER A 3 9.76 -49.15 -14.49
N LYS A 4 10.76 -48.61 -13.76
CA LYS A 4 10.56 -47.63 -12.69
C LYS A 4 11.76 -46.67 -12.58
N VAL A 5 11.48 -45.37 -12.49
CA VAL A 5 12.48 -44.29 -12.37
C VAL A 5 12.25 -43.49 -11.10
N LEU A 6 13.28 -43.35 -10.27
CA LEU A 6 13.30 -42.43 -9.14
C LEU A 6 13.85 -41.08 -9.58
N VAL A 7 13.19 -39.99 -9.20
CA VAL A 7 13.71 -38.64 -9.43
C VAL A 7 14.30 -38.10 -8.14
N ALA A 8 15.63 -37.93 -8.11
CA ALA A 8 16.38 -37.41 -6.98
C ALA A 8 16.38 -35.87 -6.98
N ASN A 9 15.18 -35.27 -7.02
CA ASN A 9 14.99 -33.83 -7.09
C ASN A 9 13.57 -33.44 -6.62
N ARG A 10 13.24 -32.15 -6.72
CA ARG A 10 11.97 -31.56 -6.31
C ARG A 10 11.40 -30.60 -7.35
N GLY A 11 10.19 -30.09 -7.10
CA GLY A 11 9.62 -28.97 -7.84
C GLY A 11 9.40 -29.28 -9.33
N GLU A 12 9.59 -28.27 -10.19
CA GLU A 12 9.20 -28.34 -11.61
C GLU A 12 9.95 -29.45 -12.36
N ILE A 13 11.25 -29.64 -12.11
CA ILE A 13 12.05 -30.61 -12.86
C ILE A 13 11.68 -32.05 -12.50
N ALA A 14 11.28 -32.28 -11.26
CA ALA A 14 10.74 -33.58 -10.87
C ALA A 14 9.43 -33.86 -11.61
N VAL A 15 8.51 -32.89 -11.66
CA VAL A 15 7.27 -33.02 -12.44
C VAL A 15 7.56 -33.24 -13.93
N ARG A 16 8.52 -32.52 -14.51
CA ARG A 16 8.96 -32.68 -15.91
C ARG A 16 9.50 -34.08 -16.20
N ALA A 17 10.31 -34.62 -15.29
CA ALA A 17 10.84 -35.97 -15.39
C ALA A 17 9.74 -37.04 -15.25
N PHE A 18 8.78 -36.85 -14.35
CA PHE A 18 7.64 -37.76 -14.22
C PHE A 18 6.77 -37.79 -15.47
N ARG A 19 6.54 -36.63 -16.12
CA ARG A 19 5.84 -36.56 -17.41
C ARG A 19 6.55 -37.41 -18.49
N ALA A 20 7.87 -37.22 -18.64
CA ALA A 20 8.67 -37.99 -19.59
C ALA A 20 8.65 -39.50 -19.30
N ALA A 21 8.84 -39.88 -18.03
CA ALA A 21 8.83 -41.27 -17.61
C ALA A 21 7.46 -41.94 -17.87
N TYR A 22 6.36 -41.23 -17.57
CA TYR A 22 5.00 -41.71 -17.82
C TYR A 22 4.73 -41.92 -19.31
N GLU A 23 5.14 -40.98 -20.16
CA GLU A 23 5.01 -41.08 -21.62
C GLU A 23 5.81 -42.25 -22.20
N LEU A 24 6.94 -42.60 -21.57
CA LEU A 24 7.75 -43.78 -21.90
C LEU A 24 7.23 -45.09 -21.26
N GLY A 25 6.17 -45.03 -20.47
CA GLY A 25 5.54 -46.18 -19.81
C GLY A 25 6.24 -46.68 -18.54
N ALA A 26 7.12 -45.88 -17.93
CA ALA A 26 7.78 -46.19 -16.67
C ALA A 26 6.97 -45.70 -15.47
N ARG A 27 7.01 -46.45 -14.36
CA ARG A 27 6.52 -45.98 -13.05
C ARG A 27 7.50 -44.97 -12.44
N THR A 28 7.01 -44.13 -11.55
CA THR A 28 7.73 -42.96 -11.04
C THR A 28 7.80 -42.93 -9.52
N VAL A 29 8.98 -42.56 -8.99
CA VAL A 29 9.23 -42.44 -7.55
C VAL A 29 9.69 -41.03 -7.23
N ALA A 30 8.99 -40.36 -6.31
CA ALA A 30 9.41 -39.09 -5.74
C ALA A 30 10.11 -39.28 -4.38
N VAL A 31 11.09 -38.43 -4.10
CA VAL A 31 11.56 -38.17 -2.74
C VAL A 31 11.08 -36.80 -2.28
N PHE A 32 10.81 -36.66 -0.98
CA PHE A 32 10.40 -35.38 -0.40
C PHE A 32 10.85 -35.26 1.05
N THR A 33 11.04 -34.03 1.54
CA THR A 33 11.31 -33.75 2.96
C THR A 33 10.02 -33.42 3.69
N TYR A 34 10.05 -33.35 5.02
CA TYR A 34 8.85 -33.01 5.79
C TYR A 34 8.28 -31.63 5.40
N GLU A 35 9.15 -30.67 5.10
CA GLU A 35 8.82 -29.32 4.65
C GLU A 35 8.18 -29.32 3.25
N ASP A 36 8.58 -30.25 2.38
CA ASP A 36 8.05 -30.43 1.01
C ASP A 36 6.84 -31.39 0.97
N ARG A 37 6.26 -31.80 2.11
CA ARG A 37 5.15 -32.77 2.15
C ARG A 37 3.92 -32.35 1.33
N ASN A 38 3.75 -31.06 1.08
CA ASN A 38 2.64 -30.52 0.29
C ASN A 38 3.06 -30.09 -1.14
N ALA A 39 4.30 -30.34 -1.55
CA ALA A 39 4.81 -29.96 -2.86
C ALA A 39 4.13 -30.77 -4.00
N GLU A 40 3.94 -30.15 -5.17
CA GLU A 40 3.20 -30.77 -6.27
C GLU A 40 3.93 -32.01 -6.80
N HIS A 41 5.26 -32.01 -6.86
CA HIS A 41 6.03 -33.15 -7.40
C HIS A 41 5.76 -34.45 -6.65
N ARG A 42 5.54 -34.39 -5.34
CA ARG A 42 5.23 -35.55 -4.50
C ARG A 42 3.97 -36.27 -4.98
N ILE A 43 2.92 -35.52 -5.32
CA ILE A 43 1.62 -36.09 -5.73
C ILE A 43 1.52 -36.39 -7.23
N LYS A 44 2.56 -36.08 -8.02
CA LYS A 44 2.64 -36.40 -9.45
C LYS A 44 3.34 -37.73 -9.74
N ALA A 45 4.09 -38.27 -8.79
CA ALA A 45 4.69 -39.59 -8.90
C ALA A 45 3.70 -40.71 -8.52
N ASP A 46 3.96 -41.94 -8.97
CA ASP A 46 3.15 -43.12 -8.60
C ASP A 46 3.34 -43.50 -7.12
N GLU A 47 4.53 -43.27 -6.56
CA GLU A 47 4.88 -43.48 -5.16
C GLU A 47 5.87 -42.41 -4.68
N ALA A 48 5.85 -42.09 -3.38
CA ALA A 48 6.69 -41.04 -2.81
C ALA A 48 7.18 -41.39 -1.40
N TYR A 49 8.44 -41.08 -1.10
CA TYR A 49 9.11 -41.47 0.14
C TYR A 49 9.73 -40.26 0.85
N LEU A 50 9.54 -40.21 2.17
CA LEU A 50 10.16 -39.21 3.03
C LEU A 50 11.66 -39.49 3.16
N ILE A 51 12.47 -38.43 3.06
CA ILE A 51 13.92 -38.46 3.26
C ILE A 51 14.35 -37.41 4.29
N GLY A 52 15.41 -37.74 5.03
CA GLY A 52 16.06 -36.83 5.99
C GLY A 52 15.27 -36.56 7.28
N GLU A 53 15.76 -35.56 8.03
CA GLU A 53 15.20 -35.13 9.33
C GLU A 53 14.48 -33.78 9.20
N GLU A 54 13.42 -33.59 9.98
CA GLU A 54 12.67 -32.33 10.05
C GLU A 54 13.59 -31.16 10.49
N GLY A 55 13.47 -30.02 9.82
CA GLY A 55 14.28 -28.83 10.04
C GLY A 55 15.53 -28.73 9.15
N HIS A 56 15.86 -29.78 8.37
CA HIS A 56 17.05 -29.80 7.50
C HIS A 56 16.74 -30.16 6.03
N PRO A 57 15.84 -29.42 5.35
CA PRO A 57 15.29 -29.81 4.05
C PRO A 57 16.33 -29.89 2.92
N VAL A 58 17.24 -28.92 2.82
CA VAL A 58 18.22 -28.91 1.71
C VAL A 58 19.23 -30.03 1.85
N ARG A 59 19.69 -30.26 3.09
CA ARG A 59 20.63 -31.35 3.41
C ARG A 59 20.06 -32.71 3.03
N ALA A 60 18.77 -32.94 3.27
CA ALA A 60 18.12 -34.21 2.94
C ALA A 60 18.19 -34.53 1.44
N TYR A 61 17.92 -33.57 0.56
CA TYR A 61 18.05 -33.76 -0.90
C TYR A 61 19.51 -33.94 -1.38
N LEU A 62 20.49 -33.60 -0.54
CA LEU A 62 21.92 -33.82 -0.80
C LEU A 62 22.45 -35.12 -0.18
N ASP A 63 21.61 -35.89 0.52
CA ASP A 63 22.00 -37.13 1.16
C ASP A 63 21.93 -38.30 0.17
N ILE A 64 23.10 -38.73 -0.28
CA ILE A 64 23.24 -39.82 -1.26
C ILE A 64 22.73 -41.15 -0.68
N ASP A 65 22.98 -41.42 0.60
CA ASP A 65 22.61 -42.71 1.20
C ASP A 65 21.09 -42.83 1.30
N GLU A 66 20.39 -41.73 1.61
CA GLU A 66 18.93 -41.67 1.59
C GLU A 66 18.35 -41.87 0.18
N ILE A 67 18.92 -41.22 -0.85
CA ILE A 67 18.46 -41.41 -2.24
C ILE A 67 18.62 -42.87 -2.68
N ILE A 68 19.77 -43.49 -2.37
CA ILE A 68 20.03 -44.89 -2.70
C ILE A 68 19.12 -45.82 -1.90
N ARG A 69 18.90 -45.56 -0.61
CA ARG A 69 17.96 -46.31 0.23
C ARG A 69 16.58 -46.34 -0.40
N VAL A 70 16.03 -45.18 -0.78
CA VAL A 70 14.70 -45.10 -1.41
C VAL A 70 14.69 -45.79 -2.77
N ALA A 71 15.73 -45.62 -3.60
CA ALA A 71 15.79 -46.29 -4.91
C ALA A 71 15.74 -47.82 -4.78
N LEU A 72 16.46 -48.38 -3.79
CA LEU A 72 16.45 -49.81 -3.51
C LEU A 72 15.12 -50.29 -2.89
N GLU A 73 14.57 -49.53 -1.94
CA GLU A 73 13.30 -49.85 -1.25
C GLU A 73 12.11 -49.84 -2.22
N SER A 74 12.07 -48.85 -3.11
CA SER A 74 11.05 -48.71 -4.16
C SER A 74 11.23 -49.72 -5.31
N GLY A 75 12.43 -50.27 -5.47
CA GLY A 75 12.78 -51.11 -6.62
C GLY A 75 12.83 -50.31 -7.93
N ALA A 76 13.38 -49.09 -7.89
CA ALA A 76 13.66 -48.31 -9.09
C ALA A 76 14.80 -48.95 -9.91
N ASP A 77 14.73 -48.86 -11.23
CA ASP A 77 15.79 -49.34 -12.13
C ASP A 77 16.85 -48.25 -12.38
N ALA A 78 16.42 -46.99 -12.23
CA ALA A 78 17.22 -45.82 -12.58
C ALA A 78 16.92 -44.62 -11.67
N VAL A 79 17.92 -43.76 -11.52
CA VAL A 79 17.84 -42.50 -10.79
C VAL A 79 18.06 -41.35 -11.78
N TYR A 80 17.04 -40.51 -11.94
CA TYR A 80 17.11 -39.26 -12.69
C TYR A 80 17.41 -38.11 -11.73
N PRO A 81 18.54 -37.41 -11.85
CA PRO A 81 18.91 -36.40 -10.88
C PRO A 81 18.36 -35.01 -11.19
N GLY A 82 17.80 -34.77 -12.39
CA GLY A 82 17.39 -33.43 -12.82
C GLY A 82 18.55 -32.45 -12.89
N TYR A 83 18.37 -31.26 -12.32
CA TYR A 83 19.40 -30.22 -12.21
C TYR A 83 19.55 -29.70 -10.77
N GLY A 84 20.72 -29.17 -10.44
CA GLY A 84 21.03 -28.78 -9.06
C GLY A 84 21.08 -30.00 -8.12
N PHE A 85 21.18 -29.74 -6.81
CA PHE A 85 21.37 -30.81 -5.81
C PHE A 85 22.53 -31.75 -6.19
N LEU A 86 22.22 -33.03 -6.44
CA LEU A 86 23.21 -34.08 -6.71
C LEU A 86 23.46 -34.34 -8.19
N SER A 87 22.89 -33.54 -9.10
CA SER A 87 22.96 -33.77 -10.56
C SER A 87 24.35 -33.77 -11.16
N GLU A 88 25.29 -33.05 -10.54
CA GLU A 88 26.69 -32.99 -10.97
C GLU A 88 27.61 -33.74 -10.02
N ASN A 89 27.06 -34.43 -9.01
CA ASN A 89 27.84 -35.06 -7.97
C ASN A 89 28.32 -36.45 -8.43
N PRO A 90 29.63 -36.66 -8.67
CA PRO A 90 30.15 -37.94 -9.15
C PRO A 90 29.91 -39.08 -8.16
N LYS A 91 29.74 -38.78 -6.87
CA LYS A 91 29.48 -39.79 -5.83
C LYS A 91 28.10 -40.42 -5.98
N LEU A 92 27.08 -39.67 -6.41
CA LEU A 92 25.75 -40.24 -6.63
C LEU A 92 25.76 -41.20 -7.83
N ALA A 93 26.38 -40.80 -8.94
CA ALA A 93 26.52 -41.66 -10.12
C ALA A 93 27.28 -42.95 -9.79
N LYS A 94 28.35 -42.83 -9.00
CA LYS A 94 29.10 -43.99 -8.48
C LYS A 94 28.24 -44.87 -7.57
N ALA A 95 27.51 -44.27 -6.62
CA ALA A 95 26.65 -45.02 -5.70
C ALA A 95 25.51 -45.75 -6.42
N CYS A 96 24.95 -45.16 -7.49
CA CYS A 96 23.98 -45.84 -8.35
C CYS A 96 24.61 -47.08 -8.99
N ALA A 97 25.78 -46.94 -9.61
CA ALA A 97 26.49 -48.06 -10.24
C ALA A 97 26.87 -49.16 -9.23
N ASP A 98 27.36 -48.78 -8.05
CA ASP A 98 27.74 -49.71 -6.98
C ASP A 98 26.52 -50.50 -6.42
N ASN A 99 25.29 -50.01 -6.63
CA ASN A 99 24.03 -50.62 -6.20
C ASN A 99 23.17 -51.18 -7.35
N GLY A 100 23.72 -51.27 -8.57
CA GLY A 100 23.00 -51.83 -9.74
C GLY A 100 21.87 -50.94 -10.29
N LEU A 101 21.88 -49.65 -9.97
CA LEU A 101 20.95 -48.64 -10.46
C LEU A 101 21.57 -47.88 -11.64
N THR A 102 20.78 -47.56 -12.66
CA THR A 102 21.25 -46.72 -13.76
C THR A 102 21.17 -45.24 -13.38
N PHE A 103 22.29 -44.53 -13.37
CA PHE A 103 22.29 -43.07 -13.27
C PHE A 103 21.94 -42.46 -14.64
N ILE A 104 20.85 -41.69 -14.72
CA ILE A 104 20.43 -41.07 -15.99
C ILE A 104 21.20 -39.76 -16.18
N GLY A 105 22.44 -39.90 -16.65
CA GLY A 105 23.40 -38.82 -16.85
C GLY A 105 24.76 -39.38 -17.24
N PRO A 106 25.79 -38.53 -17.32
CA PRO A 106 27.16 -38.97 -17.61
C PRO A 106 27.74 -39.86 -16.51
N ALA A 107 28.74 -40.67 -16.86
CA ALA A 107 29.47 -41.50 -15.89
C ALA A 107 30.22 -40.66 -14.83
N ALA A 108 30.48 -41.24 -13.67
CA ALA A 108 31.08 -40.55 -12.51
C ALA A 108 32.46 -39.92 -12.82
N ASN A 109 33.28 -40.55 -13.65
CA ASN A 109 34.56 -40.00 -14.10
C ASN A 109 34.39 -38.75 -14.98
N ILE A 110 33.34 -38.73 -15.81
CA ILE A 110 33.02 -37.58 -16.67
C ILE A 110 32.47 -36.42 -15.83
N LEU A 111 31.61 -36.71 -14.84
CA LEU A 111 31.13 -35.72 -13.88
C LEU A 111 32.29 -35.08 -13.10
N ALA A 112 33.25 -35.87 -12.63
CA ALA A 112 34.43 -35.37 -11.92
C ALA A 112 35.29 -34.46 -12.80
N LEU A 113 35.51 -34.84 -14.06
CA LEU A 113 36.31 -34.07 -15.02
C LEU A 113 35.59 -32.76 -15.40
N ALA A 114 34.31 -32.84 -15.79
CA ALA A 114 33.53 -31.67 -16.20
C ALA A 114 33.30 -30.68 -15.04
N GLY A 115 33.15 -31.17 -13.81
CA GLY A 115 33.00 -30.33 -12.60
C GLY A 115 34.29 -29.64 -12.16
N ASN A 116 35.46 -30.07 -12.64
CA ASN A 116 36.73 -29.41 -12.37
C ASN A 116 37.07 -28.40 -13.47
N LYS A 117 36.88 -27.10 -13.17
CA LYS A 117 37.09 -26.01 -14.14
C LYS A 117 38.46 -26.01 -14.80
N VAL A 118 39.52 -26.35 -14.06
CA VAL A 118 40.89 -26.38 -14.59
C VAL A 118 41.05 -27.53 -15.58
N GLU A 119 40.54 -28.71 -15.25
CA GLU A 119 40.59 -29.89 -16.11
C GLU A 119 39.69 -29.74 -17.34
N ALA A 120 38.51 -29.13 -17.19
CA ALA A 120 37.59 -28.82 -18.28
C ALA A 120 38.21 -27.84 -19.29
N VAL A 121 38.85 -26.75 -18.82
CA VAL A 121 39.57 -25.82 -19.70
C VAL A 121 40.76 -26.50 -20.38
N ALA A 122 41.50 -27.36 -19.67
CA ALA A 122 42.58 -28.14 -20.27
C ALA A 122 42.06 -29.11 -21.35
N ALA A 123 40.90 -29.73 -21.13
CA ALA A 123 40.23 -30.57 -22.12
C ALA A 123 39.76 -29.76 -23.34
N ALA A 124 39.20 -28.57 -23.13
CA ALA A 124 38.79 -27.66 -24.20
C ALA A 124 39.99 -27.28 -25.09
N ARG A 125 41.14 -26.97 -24.48
CA ARG A 125 42.39 -26.70 -25.22
C ARG A 125 42.87 -27.91 -26.02
N ARG A 126 42.78 -29.14 -25.50
CA ARG A 126 43.13 -30.36 -26.25
C ARG A 126 42.18 -30.61 -27.41
N ALA A 127 40.88 -30.34 -27.24
CA ALA A 127 39.86 -30.43 -28.28
C ALA A 127 39.96 -29.31 -29.35
N GLY A 128 40.88 -28.35 -29.17
CA GLY A 128 41.05 -27.21 -30.07
C GLY A 128 39.91 -26.18 -29.96
N VAL A 129 39.18 -26.17 -28.85
CA VAL A 129 38.12 -25.21 -28.56
C VAL A 129 38.75 -23.92 -27.99
N PRO A 130 38.37 -22.73 -28.47
CA PRO A 130 38.91 -21.48 -27.94
C PRO A 130 38.64 -21.32 -26.44
N THR A 131 39.66 -20.97 -25.65
CA THR A 131 39.57 -20.71 -24.20
C THR A 131 40.16 -19.35 -23.86
N LEU A 132 39.74 -18.75 -22.75
CA LEU A 132 40.35 -17.53 -22.24
C LEU A 132 41.81 -17.77 -21.79
N ARG A 133 42.62 -16.71 -21.87
CA ARG A 133 43.97 -16.70 -21.28
C ARG A 133 43.84 -16.60 -19.77
N SER A 134 44.53 -17.47 -19.05
CA SER A 134 44.48 -17.54 -17.59
C SER A 134 45.85 -17.88 -17.02
N THR A 135 46.11 -17.43 -15.79
CA THR A 135 47.26 -17.89 -15.01
C THR A 135 47.02 -19.33 -14.53
N PRO A 136 48.09 -20.08 -14.20
CA PRO A 136 47.94 -21.24 -13.33
C PRO A 136 47.27 -20.84 -12.00
N PRO A 137 46.44 -21.72 -11.40
CA PRO A 137 45.96 -21.52 -10.05
C PRO A 137 47.12 -21.46 -9.05
N SER A 138 47.13 -20.46 -8.19
CA SER A 138 48.19 -20.26 -7.21
C SER A 138 47.65 -19.65 -5.92
N GLN A 139 48.41 -19.82 -4.83
CA GLN A 139 48.26 -19.07 -3.59
C GLN A 139 49.33 -17.96 -3.48
N ASP A 140 50.25 -17.88 -4.46
CA ASP A 140 51.28 -16.85 -4.53
C ASP A 140 50.72 -15.61 -5.23
N LEU A 141 50.59 -14.54 -4.44
CA LEU A 141 50.05 -13.27 -4.89
C LEU A 141 50.92 -12.60 -5.97
N ASP A 142 52.24 -12.70 -5.87
CA ASP A 142 53.16 -12.04 -6.80
C ASP A 142 53.19 -12.77 -8.16
N GLU A 143 53.02 -14.10 -8.15
CA GLU A 143 52.86 -14.91 -9.35
C GLU A 143 51.58 -14.51 -10.11
N LEU A 144 50.47 -14.34 -9.40
CA LEU A 144 49.18 -13.94 -9.97
C LEU A 144 49.20 -12.52 -10.53
N VAL A 145 49.83 -11.58 -9.83
CA VAL A 145 49.98 -10.19 -10.30
C VAL A 145 50.80 -10.14 -11.59
N LYS A 146 51.94 -10.82 -11.63
CA LYS A 146 52.78 -10.88 -12.83
C LYS A 146 52.06 -11.55 -14.00
N GLY A 147 51.35 -12.65 -13.75
CA GLY A 147 50.57 -13.34 -14.77
C GLY A 147 49.43 -12.48 -15.33
N ALA A 148 48.79 -11.65 -14.48
CA ALA A 148 47.76 -10.71 -14.92
C ALA A 148 48.31 -9.61 -15.85
N GLU A 149 49.52 -9.11 -15.60
CA GLU A 149 50.19 -8.14 -16.48
C GLU A 149 50.47 -8.72 -17.87
N GLU A 150 50.82 -10.01 -17.95
CA GLU A 150 51.03 -10.73 -19.22
C GLU A 150 49.72 -10.98 -19.99
N ILE A 151 48.60 -11.19 -19.28
CA ILE A 151 47.27 -11.32 -19.88
C ILE A 151 46.80 -9.96 -20.42
N GLY A 152 46.96 -8.89 -19.64
CA GLY A 152 46.47 -7.55 -19.95
C GLY A 152 45.04 -7.30 -19.47
N PHE A 153 44.76 -6.07 -19.04
CA PHE A 153 43.51 -5.66 -18.44
C PHE A 153 42.42 -5.33 -19.49
N PRO A 154 41.13 -5.50 -19.17
CA PRO A 154 40.58 -5.96 -17.88
C PRO A 154 40.74 -7.47 -17.65
N VAL A 155 40.84 -7.88 -16.37
CA VAL A 155 40.94 -9.28 -15.94
C VAL A 155 39.89 -9.62 -14.88
N PHE A 156 39.61 -10.91 -14.71
CA PHE A 156 38.83 -11.45 -13.60
C PHE A 156 39.76 -12.22 -12.66
N VAL A 157 39.66 -11.94 -11.36
CA VAL A 157 40.17 -12.81 -10.31
C VAL A 157 39.07 -13.82 -9.99
N LYS A 158 39.38 -15.12 -9.95
CA LYS A 158 38.41 -16.19 -9.66
C LYS A 158 39.00 -17.21 -8.68
N ALA A 159 38.24 -17.58 -7.66
CA ALA A 159 38.58 -18.70 -6.78
C ALA A 159 38.40 -20.05 -7.49
N VAL A 160 39.31 -21.00 -7.26
CA VAL A 160 39.28 -22.35 -7.86
C VAL A 160 38.05 -23.11 -7.38
N ALA A 161 37.78 -23.08 -6.07
CA ALA A 161 36.61 -23.69 -5.46
C ALA A 161 35.33 -22.82 -5.59
N GLY A 162 35.39 -21.68 -6.27
CA GLY A 162 34.29 -20.73 -6.39
C GLY A 162 33.16 -21.20 -7.30
N GLY A 163 31.93 -21.21 -6.76
CA GLY A 163 30.68 -21.51 -7.47
C GLY A 163 29.60 -20.43 -7.24
N GLY A 164 28.65 -20.30 -8.17
CA GLY A 164 27.48 -19.42 -8.02
C GLY A 164 27.78 -17.91 -7.99
N GLY A 165 28.88 -17.46 -8.59
CA GLY A 165 29.27 -16.04 -8.65
C GLY A 165 29.99 -15.52 -7.40
N ARG A 166 30.28 -16.37 -6.40
CA ARG A 166 31.07 -16.02 -5.22
C ARG A 166 32.57 -16.21 -5.48
N GLY A 167 33.41 -15.35 -4.90
CA GLY A 167 34.86 -15.40 -5.10
C GLY A 167 35.35 -15.02 -6.50
N MET A 168 34.56 -14.24 -7.25
CA MET A 168 35.00 -13.65 -8.53
C MET A 168 34.88 -12.13 -8.55
N ARG A 169 35.89 -11.45 -9.10
CA ARG A 169 35.93 -9.98 -9.18
C ARG A 169 36.55 -9.54 -10.49
N ARG A 170 35.90 -8.59 -11.17
CA ARG A 170 36.47 -7.90 -12.32
C ARG A 170 37.43 -6.81 -11.82
N VAL A 171 38.58 -6.73 -12.47
CA VAL A 171 39.61 -5.73 -12.21
C VAL A 171 39.93 -5.04 -13.54
N ASP A 172 39.60 -3.75 -13.63
CA ASP A 172 39.81 -2.97 -14.85
C ASP A 172 41.20 -2.31 -14.90
N ARG A 173 41.85 -2.11 -13.76
CA ARG A 173 43.13 -1.40 -13.66
C ARG A 173 44.16 -2.14 -12.79
N PRO A 174 45.47 -2.07 -13.12
CA PRO A 174 46.52 -2.74 -12.36
C PRO A 174 46.55 -2.41 -10.87
N GLU A 175 46.28 -1.15 -10.50
CA GLU A 175 46.29 -0.70 -9.10
C GLU A 175 45.28 -1.43 -8.21
N ASP A 176 44.16 -1.91 -8.78
CA ASP A 176 43.05 -2.53 -8.04
C ASP A 176 43.24 -4.07 -7.92
N LEU A 177 44.25 -4.64 -8.58
CA LEU A 177 44.42 -6.10 -8.70
C LEU A 177 44.81 -6.76 -7.38
N ARG A 178 45.77 -6.19 -6.66
CA ARG A 178 46.37 -6.83 -5.48
C ARG A 178 45.34 -7.05 -4.38
N GLU A 179 44.56 -6.02 -4.07
CA GLU A 179 43.47 -6.08 -3.09
C GLU A 179 42.36 -7.05 -3.52
N SER A 180 42.03 -7.08 -4.82
CA SER A 180 41.00 -7.98 -5.37
C SER A 180 41.39 -9.46 -5.28
N ILE A 181 42.67 -9.79 -5.48
CA ILE A 181 43.23 -11.14 -5.29
C ILE A 181 43.11 -11.54 -3.81
N GLU A 182 43.60 -10.72 -2.89
CA GLU A 182 43.54 -11.02 -1.45
C GLU A 182 42.09 -11.19 -0.96
N ALA A 183 41.17 -10.35 -1.45
CA ALA A 183 39.75 -10.47 -1.12
C ALA A 183 39.14 -11.78 -1.65
N ALA A 184 39.48 -12.20 -2.87
CA ALA A 184 39.00 -13.46 -3.45
C ALA A 184 39.58 -14.67 -2.71
N MET A 185 40.86 -14.62 -2.31
CA MET A 185 41.49 -15.67 -1.51
C MET A 185 40.82 -15.80 -0.13
N ARG A 186 40.57 -14.69 0.57
CA ARG A 186 39.86 -14.70 1.87
C ARG A 186 38.45 -15.26 1.75
N GLU A 187 37.74 -14.90 0.70
CA GLU A 187 36.39 -15.40 0.43
C GLU A 187 36.38 -16.90 0.07
N GLY A 188 37.35 -17.34 -0.75
CA GLY A 188 37.55 -18.75 -1.09
C GLY A 188 37.85 -19.62 0.13
N GLU A 189 38.77 -19.16 0.98
CA GLU A 189 39.11 -19.83 2.24
C GLU A 189 37.90 -19.91 3.18
N GLY A 190 37.22 -18.78 3.40
CA GLY A 190 36.08 -18.72 4.33
C GLY A 190 34.86 -19.50 3.87
N ALA A 191 34.62 -19.61 2.56
CA ALA A 191 33.44 -20.28 2.01
C ALA A 191 33.69 -21.75 1.64
N PHE A 192 34.90 -22.11 1.21
CA PHE A 192 35.19 -23.42 0.62
C PHE A 192 36.44 -24.10 1.21
N GLY A 193 37.14 -23.46 2.16
CA GLY A 193 38.36 -23.99 2.76
C GLY A 193 39.55 -24.05 1.80
N ASP A 194 39.50 -23.30 0.70
CA ASP A 194 40.56 -23.24 -0.31
C ASP A 194 40.78 -21.79 -0.80
N SER A 195 41.92 -21.22 -0.41
CA SER A 195 42.38 -19.88 -0.81
C SER A 195 43.00 -19.83 -2.21
N THR A 196 43.02 -20.92 -2.98
CA THR A 196 43.60 -20.94 -4.32
C THR A 196 42.76 -20.13 -5.31
N VAL A 197 43.38 -19.22 -6.04
CA VAL A 197 42.73 -18.38 -7.06
C VAL A 197 43.51 -18.41 -8.38
N PHE A 198 42.89 -17.97 -9.47
CA PHE A 198 43.55 -17.72 -10.75
C PHE A 198 43.05 -16.39 -11.34
N VAL A 199 43.87 -15.78 -12.20
CA VAL A 199 43.50 -14.58 -12.96
C VAL A 199 43.22 -14.98 -14.40
N GLU A 200 42.09 -14.54 -14.94
CA GLU A 200 41.64 -14.86 -16.28
C GLU A 200 41.31 -13.58 -17.06
N GLN A 201 41.51 -13.60 -18.37
CA GLN A 201 41.15 -12.50 -19.26
C GLN A 201 39.65 -12.18 -19.15
N ALA A 202 39.30 -10.91 -18.95
CA ALA A 202 37.90 -10.51 -18.97
C ALA A 202 37.40 -10.38 -20.41
N VAL A 203 36.13 -10.72 -20.63
CA VAL A 203 35.43 -10.52 -21.90
C VAL A 203 34.64 -9.22 -21.80
N GLN A 204 34.76 -8.34 -22.80
CA GLN A 204 34.04 -7.06 -22.80
C GLN A 204 32.58 -7.25 -23.23
N ARG A 205 31.66 -6.71 -22.43
CA ARG A 205 30.20 -6.74 -22.62
C ARG A 205 29.73 -8.10 -23.19
N PRO A 206 30.01 -9.23 -22.51
CA PRO A 206 29.86 -10.53 -23.15
C PRO A 206 28.39 -10.90 -23.32
N ARG A 207 28.10 -11.67 -24.37
CA ARG A 207 26.92 -12.50 -24.46
C ARG A 207 27.22 -13.88 -23.93
N HIS A 208 26.31 -14.44 -23.15
CA HIS A 208 26.41 -15.82 -22.66
C HIS A 208 25.62 -16.71 -23.61
N ILE A 209 26.32 -17.47 -24.45
CA ILE A 209 25.74 -18.37 -25.44
C ILE A 209 26.10 -19.79 -25.08
N GLU A 210 25.14 -20.70 -25.12
CA GLU A 210 25.35 -22.08 -24.72
C GLU A 210 24.76 -23.05 -25.74
N VAL A 211 25.35 -24.23 -25.89
CA VAL A 211 24.96 -25.22 -26.90
C VAL A 211 24.48 -26.49 -26.22
N GLN A 212 23.27 -26.92 -26.56
CA GLN A 212 22.70 -28.18 -26.10
C GLN A 212 23.34 -29.36 -26.82
N ILE A 213 23.83 -30.34 -26.05
CA ILE A 213 24.37 -31.60 -26.57
C ILE A 213 23.50 -32.78 -26.13
N LEU A 214 23.36 -33.76 -27.02
CA LEU A 214 22.97 -35.13 -26.71
C LEU A 214 24.06 -36.08 -27.22
N ALA A 215 24.45 -37.05 -26.39
CA ALA A 215 25.43 -38.07 -26.77
C ALA A 215 24.99 -39.45 -26.30
N ASP A 216 25.16 -40.49 -27.12
CA ASP A 216 24.86 -41.88 -26.73
C ASP A 216 26.10 -42.66 -26.28
N THR A 217 25.88 -43.89 -25.83
CA THR A 217 26.95 -44.80 -25.38
C THR A 217 27.74 -45.45 -26.53
N GLN A 218 27.42 -45.13 -27.78
CA GLN A 218 28.10 -45.64 -28.98
C GLN A 218 29.05 -44.60 -29.60
N GLY A 219 29.22 -43.45 -28.94
CA GLY A 219 30.11 -42.37 -29.37
C GLY A 219 29.47 -41.40 -30.37
N ASN A 220 28.15 -41.46 -30.60
CA ASN A 220 27.46 -40.46 -31.41
C ASN A 220 27.18 -39.22 -30.54
N VAL A 221 27.45 -38.04 -31.10
CA VAL A 221 27.23 -36.74 -30.43
C VAL A 221 26.52 -35.80 -31.42
N VAL A 222 25.43 -35.16 -30.99
CA VAL A 222 24.70 -34.15 -31.76
C VAL A 222 24.46 -32.89 -30.93
N HIS A 223 24.33 -31.75 -31.60
CA HIS A 223 23.85 -30.52 -30.97
C HIS A 223 22.38 -30.23 -31.33
N LEU A 224 21.64 -29.65 -30.38
CA LEU A 224 20.28 -29.13 -30.57
C LEU A 224 20.28 -27.60 -30.67
N TYR A 225 21.32 -27.07 -31.31
CA TYR A 225 21.60 -25.63 -31.48
C TYR A 225 21.88 -24.92 -30.14
N GLU A 226 21.98 -23.60 -30.22
CA GLU A 226 22.36 -22.73 -29.13
C GLU A 226 21.18 -21.98 -28.49
N ARG A 227 21.41 -21.54 -27.26
CA ARG A 227 20.56 -20.62 -26.50
C ARG A 227 21.34 -19.37 -26.12
N ASP A 228 20.64 -18.25 -26.05
CA ASP A 228 21.17 -17.02 -25.46
C ASP A 228 20.64 -16.87 -24.03
N CYS A 229 21.56 -16.86 -23.07
CA CYS A 229 21.30 -16.73 -21.65
C CYS A 229 21.93 -15.46 -21.08
N SER A 230 22.12 -14.43 -21.92
CA SER A 230 22.81 -13.18 -21.56
C SER A 230 22.01 -12.32 -20.59
N ILE A 231 20.68 -12.46 -20.52
CA ILE A 231 19.90 -11.67 -19.56
C ILE A 231 20.06 -12.24 -18.16
N GLN A 232 20.97 -11.62 -17.41
CA GLN A 232 21.42 -12.07 -16.10
C GLN A 232 21.38 -10.97 -15.05
N ARG A 233 21.12 -11.37 -13.80
CA ARG A 233 21.31 -10.53 -12.62
C ARG A 233 22.30 -11.20 -11.69
N ARG A 234 23.40 -10.52 -11.35
CA ARG A 234 24.47 -11.07 -10.48
C ARG A 234 24.91 -12.48 -10.93
N HIS A 235 25.12 -12.65 -12.24
CA HIS A 235 25.50 -13.91 -12.87
C HIS A 235 24.45 -15.04 -12.79
N GLN A 236 23.19 -14.75 -12.42
CA GLN A 236 22.07 -15.68 -12.49
C GLN A 236 21.21 -15.39 -13.71
N LYS A 237 20.88 -16.43 -14.49
CA LYS A 237 20.04 -16.37 -15.70
C LYS A 237 18.59 -16.03 -15.32
N VAL A 238 17.98 -15.09 -16.05
CA VAL A 238 16.62 -14.59 -15.79
C VAL A 238 15.69 -14.85 -16.99
N ILE A 239 16.17 -14.56 -18.21
CA ILE A 239 15.46 -14.80 -19.45
C ILE A 239 16.40 -15.53 -20.41
N GLU A 240 15.90 -16.60 -21.02
CA GLU A 240 16.66 -17.40 -21.98
C GLU A 240 15.93 -17.46 -23.32
N LEU A 241 16.69 -17.38 -24.42
CA LEU A 241 16.17 -17.33 -25.79
C LEU A 241 16.74 -18.49 -26.61
N ALA A 242 15.95 -19.01 -27.56
CA ALA A 242 16.44 -19.95 -28.56
C ALA A 242 15.77 -19.69 -29.92
N PRO A 243 16.51 -19.67 -31.05
CA PRO A 243 17.97 -19.63 -31.11
C PRO A 243 18.52 -18.27 -30.60
N ALA A 244 19.85 -18.11 -30.54
CA ALA A 244 20.45 -16.83 -30.17
C ALA A 244 20.19 -15.75 -31.25
N PRO A 245 19.65 -14.57 -30.90
CA PRO A 245 19.42 -13.50 -31.87
C PRO A 245 20.72 -12.87 -32.37
N HIS A 246 20.73 -12.27 -33.55
CA HIS A 246 21.86 -11.45 -34.07
C HIS A 246 23.28 -12.05 -33.99
N ILE A 247 23.43 -13.38 -33.97
CA ILE A 247 24.72 -14.03 -34.27
C ILE A 247 24.76 -14.46 -35.73
N SER A 248 25.95 -14.41 -36.35
CA SER A 248 26.11 -14.90 -37.71
C SER A 248 25.98 -16.41 -37.77
N GLU A 249 25.59 -16.94 -38.93
CA GLU A 249 25.50 -18.37 -39.15
C GLU A 249 26.88 -19.05 -39.04
N GLU A 250 27.95 -18.34 -39.40
CA GLU A 250 29.33 -18.78 -39.20
C GLU A 250 29.66 -18.96 -37.71
N LEU A 251 29.30 -17.98 -36.87
CA LEU A 251 29.53 -18.06 -35.42
C LEU A 251 28.68 -19.18 -34.79
N ARG A 252 27.41 -19.30 -35.17
CA ARG A 252 26.54 -20.40 -34.73
C ARG A 252 27.15 -21.76 -35.02
N ARG A 253 27.64 -21.97 -36.26
CA ARG A 253 28.30 -23.23 -36.64
C ARG A 253 29.59 -23.45 -35.87
N ALA A 254 30.37 -22.41 -35.61
CA ALA A 254 31.59 -22.52 -34.81
C ALA A 254 31.28 -22.96 -33.37
N LEU A 255 30.35 -22.28 -32.70
CA LEU A 255 29.87 -22.63 -31.35
C LEU A 255 29.39 -24.08 -31.28
N CYS A 256 28.50 -24.47 -32.21
CA CYS A 256 27.94 -25.81 -32.25
C CYS A 256 29.00 -26.88 -32.54
N SER A 257 29.88 -26.63 -33.50
CA SER A 257 30.97 -27.56 -33.83
C SER A 257 31.94 -27.72 -32.68
N ASP A 258 32.29 -26.64 -31.98
CA ASP A 258 33.22 -26.68 -30.86
C ASP A 258 32.61 -27.37 -29.64
N ALA A 259 31.32 -27.19 -29.39
CA ALA A 259 30.60 -27.94 -28.36
C ALA A 259 30.59 -29.45 -28.65
N VAL A 260 30.37 -29.86 -29.90
CA VAL A 260 30.43 -31.28 -30.30
C VAL A 260 31.85 -31.83 -30.17
N LYS A 261 32.88 -31.09 -30.61
CA LYS A 261 34.29 -31.50 -30.43
C LYS A 261 34.64 -31.70 -28.97
N PHE A 262 34.21 -30.76 -28.10
CA PHE A 262 34.45 -30.84 -26.67
C PHE A 262 33.79 -32.08 -26.06
N ALA A 263 32.50 -32.29 -26.32
CA ALA A 263 31.77 -33.46 -25.84
C ALA A 263 32.38 -34.79 -26.36
N THR A 264 32.89 -34.80 -27.59
CA THR A 264 33.59 -35.97 -28.17
C THR A 264 34.92 -36.25 -27.48
N GLU A 265 35.73 -35.22 -27.20
CA GLU A 265 37.00 -35.35 -26.45
C GLU A 265 36.79 -35.92 -25.05
N LEU A 266 35.64 -35.62 -24.43
CA LEU A 266 35.31 -36.13 -23.10
C LEU A 266 34.72 -37.55 -23.10
N ASP A 267 34.45 -38.15 -24.25
CA ASP A 267 33.63 -39.38 -24.34
C ASP A 267 32.30 -39.21 -23.59
N TYR A 268 31.66 -38.05 -23.82
CA TYR A 268 30.47 -37.62 -23.12
C TYR A 268 29.24 -38.47 -23.45
N THR A 269 28.29 -38.59 -22.52
CA THR A 269 27.04 -39.36 -22.70
C THR A 269 25.85 -38.62 -22.09
N CYS A 270 24.64 -38.94 -22.54
CA CYS A 270 23.38 -38.32 -22.13
C CYS A 270 23.27 -36.84 -22.58
N ALA A 271 22.53 -36.02 -21.84
CA ALA A 271 22.39 -34.59 -22.14
C ALA A 271 23.35 -33.73 -21.31
N GLY A 272 23.94 -32.73 -21.97
CA GLY A 272 24.76 -31.71 -21.34
C GLY A 272 24.75 -30.42 -22.13
N THR A 273 25.28 -29.36 -21.54
CA THR A 273 25.38 -28.06 -22.21
C THR A 273 26.81 -27.54 -22.14
N VAL A 274 27.33 -27.07 -23.27
CA VAL A 274 28.63 -26.39 -23.34
C VAL A 274 28.37 -24.88 -23.39
N GLU A 275 28.93 -24.14 -22.44
CA GLU A 275 28.71 -22.70 -22.31
C GLU A 275 29.90 -21.89 -22.84
N PHE A 276 29.60 -20.77 -23.49
CA PHE A 276 30.56 -19.86 -24.09
C PHE A 276 30.25 -18.39 -23.72
N LEU A 277 31.29 -17.58 -23.66
CA LEU A 277 31.17 -16.12 -23.71
C LEU A 277 31.54 -15.63 -25.10
N VAL A 278 30.69 -14.79 -25.67
CA VAL A 278 30.92 -14.12 -26.96
C VAL A 278 31.17 -12.64 -26.70
N GLU A 279 32.32 -12.13 -27.12
CA GLU A 279 32.67 -10.71 -26.96
C GLU A 279 31.89 -9.85 -27.97
N THR A 280 31.28 -8.75 -27.51
CA THR A 280 30.47 -7.88 -28.39
C THR A 280 31.15 -6.54 -28.69
N GLU A 281 32.20 -6.18 -27.96
CA GLU A 281 32.90 -4.90 -28.07
C GLU A 281 34.42 -5.08 -28.14
N GLY A 282 35.11 -4.09 -28.70
CA GLY A 282 36.57 -4.09 -28.81
C GLY A 282 37.10 -4.86 -30.02
N GLU A 283 38.43 -5.02 -30.08
CA GLU A 283 39.13 -5.61 -31.24
C GLU A 283 38.82 -7.10 -31.46
N ARG A 284 38.28 -7.78 -30.43
CA ARG A 284 37.92 -9.19 -30.42
C ARG A 284 36.40 -9.43 -30.55
N ALA A 285 35.63 -8.40 -30.91
CA ALA A 285 34.19 -8.53 -31.10
C ALA A 285 33.86 -9.66 -32.09
N GLY A 286 33.02 -10.60 -31.66
CA GLY A 286 32.66 -11.81 -32.40
C GLY A 286 33.46 -13.06 -32.04
N GLU A 287 34.51 -12.96 -31.22
CA GLU A 287 35.22 -14.13 -30.69
C GLU A 287 34.39 -14.82 -29.59
N HIS A 288 34.34 -16.16 -29.63
CA HIS A 288 33.73 -16.99 -28.59
C HIS A 288 34.80 -17.71 -27.77
N HIS A 289 34.55 -17.90 -26.49
CA HIS A 289 35.44 -18.61 -25.57
C HIS A 289 34.65 -19.56 -24.67
N PHE A 290 35.11 -20.81 -24.58
CA PHE A 290 34.58 -21.80 -23.64
C PHE A 290 34.73 -21.32 -22.20
N ILE A 291 33.69 -21.52 -21.39
CA ILE A 291 33.73 -21.25 -19.95
C ILE A 291 33.55 -22.50 -19.10
N GLU A 292 32.52 -23.31 -19.39
CA GLU A 292 32.23 -24.52 -18.65
C GLU A 292 31.34 -25.47 -19.45
N MET A 293 31.20 -26.70 -18.95
CA MET A 293 30.16 -27.62 -19.37
C MET A 293 29.32 -27.97 -18.16
N ASN A 294 28.00 -27.85 -18.32
CA ASN A 294 27.03 -28.32 -17.36
C ASN A 294 26.69 -29.77 -17.73
N PRO A 295 27.16 -30.80 -17.00
CA PRO A 295 27.05 -32.19 -17.43
C PRO A 295 25.68 -32.80 -17.06
N ARG A 296 24.60 -32.06 -17.35
CA ARG A 296 23.21 -32.37 -16.97
C ARG A 296 22.22 -31.57 -17.83
N VAL A 297 20.93 -31.82 -17.64
CA VAL A 297 19.85 -30.94 -18.14
C VAL A 297 19.93 -29.55 -17.47
N GLN A 298 19.45 -28.52 -18.16
CA GLN A 298 19.33 -27.16 -17.62
C GLN A 298 17.87 -26.73 -17.53
N VAL A 299 17.60 -25.70 -16.71
CA VAL A 299 16.26 -25.16 -16.48
C VAL A 299 15.62 -24.70 -17.81
N GLU A 300 16.44 -24.10 -18.66
CA GLU A 300 16.15 -23.53 -19.98
C GLU A 300 16.14 -24.53 -21.15
N HIS A 301 16.20 -25.85 -20.89
CA HIS A 301 16.06 -26.85 -21.96
C HIS A 301 14.75 -26.66 -22.77
N THR A 302 13.70 -26.12 -22.13
CA THR A 302 12.38 -25.94 -22.71
C THR A 302 12.38 -25.07 -23.97
N VAL A 303 13.22 -24.03 -24.06
CA VAL A 303 13.28 -23.20 -25.28
C VAL A 303 13.89 -23.95 -26.46
N THR A 304 14.82 -24.88 -26.19
CA THR A 304 15.38 -25.76 -27.22
C THR A 304 14.34 -26.77 -27.70
N GLU A 305 13.58 -27.38 -26.79
CA GLU A 305 12.49 -28.30 -27.17
C GLU A 305 11.45 -27.59 -28.04
N GLU A 306 11.05 -26.36 -27.68
CA GLU A 306 10.00 -25.61 -28.42
C GLU A 306 10.40 -25.24 -29.86
N ILE A 307 11.70 -25.14 -30.16
CA ILE A 307 12.19 -24.82 -31.52
C ILE A 307 12.63 -26.05 -32.30
N THR A 308 13.03 -27.15 -31.65
CA THR A 308 13.54 -28.37 -32.30
C THR A 308 12.53 -29.52 -32.34
N ASP A 309 11.48 -29.47 -31.50
CA ASP A 309 10.52 -30.57 -31.29
C ASP A 309 11.18 -31.86 -30.75
N VAL A 310 12.39 -31.76 -30.20
CA VAL A 310 13.10 -32.87 -29.54
C VAL A 310 12.82 -32.82 -28.04
N ASP A 311 12.20 -33.87 -27.49
CA ASP A 311 12.04 -34.03 -26.04
C ASP A 311 13.38 -34.48 -25.41
N ILE A 312 14.05 -33.55 -24.74
CA ILE A 312 15.40 -33.75 -24.18
C ILE A 312 15.34 -34.74 -23.01
N VAL A 313 14.33 -34.66 -22.15
CA VAL A 313 14.24 -35.49 -20.94
C VAL A 313 13.89 -36.94 -21.27
N GLN A 314 13.00 -37.18 -22.23
CA GLN A 314 12.76 -38.51 -22.77
C GLN A 314 14.03 -39.06 -23.45
N SER A 315 14.73 -38.23 -24.23
CA SER A 315 15.98 -38.64 -24.89
C SER A 315 17.03 -39.07 -23.87
N GLN A 316 17.18 -38.35 -22.74
CA GLN A 316 18.06 -38.77 -21.65
C GLN A 316 17.73 -40.16 -21.11
N MET A 317 16.45 -40.45 -20.87
CA MET A 317 16.00 -41.76 -20.35
C MET A 317 16.21 -42.87 -21.38
N LEU A 318 15.93 -42.60 -22.66
CA LEU A 318 16.12 -43.56 -23.75
C LEU A 318 17.60 -43.90 -23.95
N ILE A 319 18.47 -42.89 -23.99
CA ILE A 319 19.93 -43.03 -24.08
C ILE A 319 20.47 -43.82 -22.90
N ALA A 320 20.08 -43.45 -21.66
CA ALA A 320 20.51 -44.18 -20.46
C ALA A 320 20.02 -45.64 -20.45
N SER A 321 18.92 -45.94 -21.14
CA SER A 321 18.43 -47.32 -21.32
C SER A 321 19.09 -48.10 -22.47
N GLY A 322 20.07 -47.47 -23.15
CA GLY A 322 20.91 -48.09 -24.19
C GLY A 322 20.55 -47.75 -25.64
N SER A 323 19.59 -46.84 -25.89
CA SER A 323 19.24 -46.43 -27.25
C SER A 323 20.33 -45.54 -27.85
N SER A 324 20.64 -45.74 -29.13
CA SER A 324 21.55 -44.86 -29.89
C SER A 324 20.81 -43.67 -30.50
N LEU A 325 21.51 -42.56 -30.72
CA LEU A 325 20.93 -41.37 -31.37
C LEU A 325 20.33 -41.66 -32.75
N PRO A 326 20.95 -42.48 -33.63
CA PRO A 326 20.34 -42.87 -34.90
C PRO A 326 19.03 -43.68 -34.74
N GLU A 327 18.92 -44.54 -33.72
CA GLU A 327 17.66 -45.27 -33.44
C GLU A 327 16.54 -44.33 -32.98
N LEU A 328 16.91 -43.24 -32.29
CA LEU A 328 15.99 -42.18 -31.89
C LEU A 328 15.65 -41.21 -33.04
N GLY A 329 16.25 -41.37 -34.23
CA GLY A 329 16.10 -40.45 -35.35
C GLY A 329 16.80 -39.09 -35.13
N LEU A 330 17.77 -39.05 -34.22
CA LEU A 330 18.49 -37.83 -33.84
C LEU A 330 19.87 -37.80 -34.49
N THR A 331 19.92 -37.67 -35.82
CA THR A 331 21.17 -37.42 -36.55
C THR A 331 21.30 -35.94 -36.90
N GLN A 332 22.53 -35.41 -36.92
CA GLN A 332 22.76 -33.96 -37.06
C GLN A 332 22.16 -33.36 -38.34
N ASP A 333 22.06 -34.14 -39.41
CA ASP A 333 21.47 -33.74 -40.70
C ASP A 333 19.93 -33.68 -40.70
N GLN A 334 19.27 -34.31 -39.71
CA GLN A 334 17.82 -34.32 -39.54
C GLN A 334 17.34 -33.30 -38.50
N ILE A 335 18.24 -32.85 -37.61
CA ILE A 335 17.94 -31.83 -36.60
C ILE A 335 17.91 -30.46 -37.27
N SER A 336 16.76 -29.79 -37.17
CA SER A 336 16.57 -28.40 -37.59
C SER A 336 15.74 -27.67 -36.53
N PHE A 337 15.79 -26.34 -36.53
CA PHE A 337 14.91 -25.55 -35.68
C PHE A 337 13.93 -24.71 -36.51
N SER A 338 12.76 -24.41 -35.93
CA SER A 338 11.75 -23.54 -36.52
C SER A 338 11.33 -22.43 -35.56
N GLY A 339 11.27 -21.20 -36.06
CA GLY A 339 10.84 -20.05 -35.29
C GLY A 339 11.82 -19.67 -34.18
N ALA A 340 11.27 -19.19 -33.07
CA ALA A 340 12.03 -18.85 -31.87
C ALA A 340 11.18 -19.07 -30.62
N ALA A 341 11.85 -19.29 -29.49
CA ALA A 341 11.26 -19.43 -28.18
C ALA A 341 12.01 -18.58 -27.15
N MET A 342 11.31 -18.25 -26.07
CA MET A 342 11.88 -17.61 -24.90
C MET A 342 11.26 -18.14 -23.62
N GLN A 343 12.04 -18.16 -22.54
CA GLN A 343 11.60 -18.54 -21.22
C GLN A 343 11.78 -17.39 -20.24
N CYS A 344 10.78 -17.19 -19.38
CA CYS A 344 10.86 -16.33 -18.21
C CYS A 344 10.58 -17.15 -16.95
N ARG A 345 11.39 -16.96 -15.91
CA ARG A 345 11.19 -17.62 -14.61
C ARG A 345 10.39 -16.70 -13.70
N ILE A 346 9.16 -17.09 -13.36
CA ILE A 346 8.34 -16.35 -12.42
C ILE A 346 8.68 -16.84 -11.00
N THR A 347 9.20 -15.94 -10.18
CA THR A 347 9.67 -16.21 -8.81
C THR A 347 8.91 -15.39 -7.78
N THR A 348 9.05 -15.72 -6.48
CA THR A 348 8.57 -14.88 -5.36
C THR A 348 9.50 -13.73 -4.99
N GLU A 349 10.56 -13.49 -5.77
CA GLU A 349 11.49 -12.39 -5.49
C GLU A 349 10.81 -11.05 -5.70
N ASP A 350 10.85 -10.19 -4.69
CA ASP A 350 10.29 -8.84 -4.75
C ASP A 350 11.33 -7.84 -5.28
N PRO A 351 11.18 -7.31 -6.50
CA PRO A 351 12.13 -6.34 -7.08
C PRO A 351 12.26 -5.06 -6.24
N ALA A 352 11.19 -4.62 -5.58
CA ALA A 352 11.18 -3.43 -4.72
C ALA A 352 11.95 -3.66 -3.41
N ASN A 353 12.11 -4.93 -3.01
CA ASN A 353 12.86 -5.34 -1.82
C ASN A 353 14.16 -6.09 -2.20
N ASN A 354 14.90 -5.56 -3.18
CA ASN A 354 16.20 -6.08 -3.64
C ASN A 354 16.17 -7.56 -4.10
N PHE A 355 15.03 -8.00 -4.66
CA PHE A 355 14.75 -9.38 -5.09
C PHE A 355 14.82 -10.39 -3.95
N ARG A 356 14.48 -9.97 -2.73
CA ARG A 356 14.31 -10.91 -1.63
C ARG A 356 13.10 -11.80 -1.92
N PRO A 357 13.23 -13.14 -1.90
CA PRO A 357 12.11 -14.06 -1.95
C PRO A 357 11.10 -13.79 -0.84
N ASP A 358 9.85 -13.62 -1.26
CA ASP A 358 8.71 -13.55 -0.38
C ASP A 358 8.19 -14.97 -0.04
N THR A 359 7.56 -15.09 1.12
CA THR A 359 7.04 -16.34 1.69
C THR A 359 5.57 -16.18 2.09
N GLY A 360 4.89 -17.31 2.28
CA GLY A 360 3.50 -17.33 2.71
C GLY A 360 2.57 -18.02 1.72
N THR A 361 1.27 -17.82 1.91
CA THR A 361 0.25 -18.59 1.19
C THR A 361 -0.19 -17.90 -0.10
N ILE A 362 -0.19 -18.63 -1.20
CA ILE A 362 -0.78 -18.17 -2.46
C ILE A 362 -2.31 -18.14 -2.31
N THR A 363 -2.89 -16.96 -2.22
CA THR A 363 -4.35 -16.76 -2.05
C THR A 363 -5.10 -16.84 -3.38
N ALA A 364 -4.43 -16.56 -4.50
CA ALA A 364 -4.99 -16.81 -5.82
C ALA A 364 -3.86 -17.09 -6.82
N TYR A 365 -4.06 -18.12 -7.64
CA TYR A 365 -3.17 -18.45 -8.74
C TYR A 365 -3.97 -18.60 -10.03
N ARG A 366 -3.71 -17.71 -11.00
CA ARG A 366 -4.24 -17.79 -12.36
C ARG A 366 -3.07 -17.74 -13.33
N SER A 367 -2.90 -18.81 -14.09
CA SER A 367 -1.83 -18.93 -15.07
C SER A 367 -2.24 -18.38 -16.44
N ALA A 368 -1.24 -18.04 -17.25
CA ALA A 368 -1.43 -17.75 -18.66
C ALA A 368 -1.77 -19.01 -19.46
N ALA A 369 -2.53 -18.88 -20.55
CA ALA A 369 -2.83 -19.98 -21.46
C ALA A 369 -2.74 -19.53 -22.93
N GLY A 370 -3.11 -20.42 -23.86
CA GLY A 370 -3.25 -20.11 -25.28
C GLY A 370 -2.11 -20.64 -26.17
N ALA A 371 -2.24 -20.41 -27.48
CA ALA A 371 -1.33 -20.97 -28.47
C ALA A 371 0.10 -20.41 -28.34
N GLY A 372 1.08 -21.31 -28.35
CA GLY A 372 2.50 -20.97 -28.23
C GLY A 372 2.92 -20.58 -26.81
N VAL A 373 2.19 -21.04 -25.80
CA VAL A 373 2.50 -20.89 -24.36
C VAL A 373 2.70 -22.29 -23.77
N ARG A 374 3.83 -22.48 -23.12
CA ARG A 374 4.18 -23.67 -22.34
C ARG A 374 4.45 -23.26 -20.91
N LEU A 375 3.91 -24.03 -19.95
CA LEU A 375 4.09 -23.81 -18.53
C LEU A 375 4.63 -25.05 -17.84
N ASP A 376 5.73 -24.87 -17.12
CA ASP A 376 6.35 -25.89 -16.27
C ASP A 376 6.37 -25.34 -14.83
N GLY A 377 5.38 -25.76 -14.03
CA GLY A 377 5.20 -25.36 -12.63
C GLY A 377 5.59 -26.47 -11.66
N GLY A 378 5.96 -26.09 -10.44
CA GLY A 378 6.39 -27.04 -9.40
C GLY A 378 5.65 -26.95 -8.05
N THR A 379 5.27 -25.74 -7.60
CA THR A 379 4.73 -25.51 -6.24
C THR A 379 3.56 -24.53 -6.21
N ALA A 380 3.20 -23.93 -7.35
CA ALA A 380 2.30 -22.79 -7.38
C ALA A 380 0.85 -23.20 -7.64
N ALA A 381 0.03 -23.20 -6.58
CA ALA A 381 -1.42 -23.39 -6.64
C ALA A 381 -2.12 -22.50 -5.60
N THR A 382 -3.42 -22.25 -5.79
CA THR A 382 -4.22 -21.57 -4.76
C THR A 382 -4.24 -22.40 -3.48
N GLY A 383 -3.86 -21.79 -2.36
CA GLY A 383 -3.69 -22.44 -1.05
C GLY A 383 -2.30 -23.02 -0.79
N ALA A 384 -1.39 -23.02 -1.78
CA ALA A 384 -0.02 -23.50 -1.57
C ALA A 384 0.78 -22.53 -0.69
N GLU A 385 1.55 -23.09 0.24
CA GLU A 385 2.46 -22.33 1.11
C GLU A 385 3.87 -22.32 0.54
N ILE A 386 4.41 -21.12 0.33
CA ILE A 386 5.79 -20.91 -0.12
C ILE A 386 6.67 -20.72 1.10
N SER A 387 7.58 -21.67 1.32
CA SER A 387 8.55 -21.65 2.42
C SER A 387 9.86 -20.95 2.04
N ALA A 388 10.63 -20.51 3.03
CA ALA A 388 11.97 -19.93 2.86
C ALA A 388 13.08 -20.97 2.59
N HIS A 389 12.75 -22.26 2.66
CA HIS A 389 13.75 -23.35 2.64
C HIS A 389 14.35 -23.61 1.25
N PHE A 390 13.60 -23.34 0.19
CA PHE A 390 13.97 -23.72 -1.18
C PHE A 390 14.12 -22.50 -2.10
N ASP A 391 14.28 -22.74 -3.40
CA ASP A 391 14.27 -21.67 -4.39
C ASP A 391 12.87 -21.03 -4.52
N SER A 392 12.88 -19.78 -4.99
CA SER A 392 11.69 -18.93 -5.11
C SER A 392 10.87 -19.20 -6.38
N LEU A 393 11.19 -20.24 -7.16
CA LEU A 393 10.54 -20.52 -8.45
C LEU A 393 9.09 -20.96 -8.25
N LEU A 394 8.16 -20.26 -8.93
CA LEU A 394 6.75 -20.63 -8.99
C LEU A 394 6.42 -21.41 -10.26
N VAL A 395 6.77 -20.83 -11.41
CA VAL A 395 6.47 -21.39 -12.74
C VAL A 395 7.43 -20.84 -13.79
N LYS A 396 7.82 -21.69 -14.74
CA LYS A 396 8.51 -21.27 -15.96
C LYS A 396 7.49 -20.98 -17.05
N LEU A 397 7.53 -19.77 -17.59
CA LEU A 397 6.73 -19.36 -18.73
C LEU A 397 7.60 -19.43 -19.98
N THR A 398 7.39 -20.46 -20.80
CA THR A 398 8.02 -20.57 -22.11
C THR A 398 7.03 -20.17 -23.19
N THR A 399 7.46 -19.33 -24.13
CA THR A 399 6.63 -18.92 -25.26
C THR A 399 7.38 -19.09 -26.56
N ARG A 400 6.69 -19.57 -27.60
CA ARG A 400 7.25 -19.73 -28.95
C ARG A 400 6.50 -18.91 -29.99
N GLY A 401 7.14 -18.64 -31.11
CA GLY A 401 6.57 -17.93 -32.24
C GLY A 401 7.32 -18.21 -33.54
N ALA A 402 6.77 -17.77 -34.67
CA ALA A 402 7.46 -17.89 -35.97
C ALA A 402 8.75 -17.04 -36.04
N ASN A 403 8.92 -16.12 -35.09
CA ASN A 403 10.14 -15.33 -34.86
C ASN A 403 10.15 -14.87 -33.39
N LEU A 404 11.28 -14.31 -32.96
CA LEU A 404 11.48 -13.87 -31.58
C LEU A 404 10.48 -12.79 -31.16
N LYS A 405 10.16 -11.84 -32.04
CA LYS A 405 9.16 -10.80 -31.78
C LYS A 405 7.78 -11.35 -31.41
N ILE A 406 7.33 -12.43 -32.07
CA ILE A 406 6.06 -13.10 -31.73
C ILE A 406 6.17 -13.80 -30.37
N ALA A 407 7.29 -14.47 -30.08
CA ALA A 407 7.54 -15.08 -28.77
C ALA A 407 7.51 -14.01 -27.66
N GLN A 408 8.22 -12.89 -27.83
CA GLN A 408 8.21 -11.74 -26.92
C GLN A 408 6.81 -11.16 -26.70
N THR A 409 6.05 -10.96 -27.77
CA THR A 409 4.66 -10.47 -27.67
C THR A 409 3.80 -11.44 -26.85
N ARG A 410 3.98 -12.75 -27.05
CA ARG A 410 3.30 -13.78 -26.26
C ARG A 410 3.76 -13.80 -24.82
N ALA A 411 5.06 -13.64 -24.53
CA ALA A 411 5.59 -13.53 -23.17
C ALA A 411 5.00 -12.32 -22.44
N ARG A 412 4.99 -11.13 -23.07
CA ARG A 412 4.37 -9.90 -22.52
C ARG A 412 2.92 -10.12 -22.15
N ARG A 413 2.13 -10.69 -23.07
CA ARG A 413 0.72 -11.03 -22.83
C ARG A 413 0.58 -12.10 -21.73
N GLY A 414 1.46 -13.10 -21.69
CA GLY A 414 1.44 -14.16 -20.67
C GLY A 414 1.69 -13.60 -19.27
N LEU A 415 2.75 -12.81 -19.10
CA LEU A 415 3.05 -12.10 -17.85
C LEU A 415 1.89 -11.18 -17.42
N ALA A 416 1.25 -10.49 -18.38
CA ALA A 416 0.10 -9.63 -18.11
C ALA A 416 -1.19 -10.39 -17.75
N GLU A 417 -1.32 -11.67 -18.12
CA GLU A 417 -2.45 -12.52 -17.75
C GLU A 417 -2.28 -13.19 -16.38
N PHE A 418 -1.04 -13.45 -15.96
CA PHE A 418 -0.77 -14.06 -14.66
C PHE A 418 -1.39 -13.23 -13.52
N ARG A 419 -2.11 -13.91 -12.64
CA ARG A 419 -2.61 -13.34 -11.38
C ARG A 419 -2.16 -14.23 -10.25
N ILE A 420 -1.07 -13.84 -9.61
CA ILE A 420 -0.52 -14.48 -8.41
C ILE A 420 -0.72 -13.50 -7.26
N ARG A 421 -1.23 -14.00 -6.14
CA ARG A 421 -1.64 -13.20 -4.97
C ARG A 421 -1.30 -13.93 -3.69
N GLY A 422 -1.07 -13.16 -2.62
CA GLY A 422 -0.64 -13.69 -1.33
C GLY A 422 0.88 -13.65 -1.13
N VAL A 423 1.64 -13.66 -2.23
CA VAL A 423 3.10 -13.43 -2.25
C VAL A 423 3.45 -12.44 -3.37
N SER A 424 4.52 -11.67 -3.18
CA SER A 424 5.16 -10.85 -4.21
C SER A 424 5.73 -11.70 -5.33
N THR A 425 5.93 -11.10 -6.51
CA THR A 425 6.54 -11.79 -7.67
C THR A 425 7.43 -10.86 -8.47
N ASN A 426 8.38 -11.44 -9.21
CA ASN A 426 9.25 -10.71 -10.13
C ASN A 426 8.58 -10.32 -11.47
N ILE A 427 7.27 -10.55 -11.65
CA ILE A 427 6.54 -10.26 -12.91
C ILE A 427 6.69 -8.79 -13.37
N PRO A 428 6.54 -7.77 -12.51
CA PRO A 428 6.68 -6.37 -12.95
C PRO A 428 8.09 -6.09 -13.52
N PHE A 429 9.12 -6.67 -12.91
CA PHE A 429 10.49 -6.59 -13.41
C PHE A 429 10.64 -7.27 -14.77
N LEU A 430 10.10 -8.49 -14.94
CA LEU A 430 10.13 -9.18 -16.23
C LEU A 430 9.41 -8.36 -17.32
N GLN A 431 8.26 -7.76 -17.00
CA GLN A 431 7.55 -6.88 -17.93
C GLN A 431 8.39 -5.66 -18.32
N ALA A 432 9.05 -5.01 -17.36
CA ALA A 432 9.94 -3.89 -17.64
C ALA A 432 11.11 -4.29 -18.57
N VAL A 433 11.72 -5.46 -18.36
CA VAL A 433 12.76 -5.99 -19.26
C VAL A 433 12.23 -6.19 -20.68
N LEU A 434 11.01 -6.74 -20.83
CA LEU A 434 10.41 -6.97 -22.16
C LEU A 434 9.87 -5.70 -22.85
N ASP A 435 9.66 -4.63 -22.09
CA ASP A 435 9.21 -3.33 -22.59
C ASP A 435 10.39 -2.42 -22.98
N ASP A 436 11.62 -2.78 -22.58
CA ASP A 436 12.85 -2.06 -22.87
C ASP A 436 13.16 -2.03 -24.39
N THR A 437 13.65 -0.88 -24.86
CA THR A 437 13.95 -0.67 -26.29
C THR A 437 15.13 -1.49 -26.76
N ASP A 438 16.13 -1.70 -25.92
CA ASP A 438 17.37 -2.40 -26.31
C ASP A 438 17.18 -3.91 -26.23
N PHE A 439 16.35 -4.40 -25.30
CA PHE A 439 15.87 -5.78 -25.34
C PHE A 439 15.08 -6.05 -26.64
N SER A 440 14.22 -5.11 -27.04
CA SER A 440 13.45 -5.18 -28.29
C SER A 440 14.33 -5.07 -29.54
N ALA A 441 15.47 -4.37 -29.44
CA ALA A 441 16.49 -4.26 -30.47
C ALA A 441 17.50 -5.42 -30.43
N GLU A 442 17.33 -6.38 -29.51
CA GLU A 442 18.15 -7.57 -29.35
C GLU A 442 19.66 -7.24 -29.10
N ASP A 443 19.96 -6.07 -28.51
CA ASP A 443 21.30 -5.70 -27.98
C ASP A 443 21.48 -6.27 -26.57
N LEU A 444 21.87 -7.54 -26.50
CA LEU A 444 21.92 -8.32 -25.26
C LEU A 444 23.36 -8.44 -24.74
N SER A 445 23.53 -8.41 -23.41
CA SER A 445 24.78 -8.73 -22.73
C SER A 445 24.53 -9.16 -21.28
N THR A 446 25.50 -9.81 -20.64
CA THR A 446 25.43 -10.17 -19.21
C THR A 446 25.31 -8.97 -18.28
N ASN A 447 25.61 -7.77 -18.77
CA ASN A 447 25.52 -6.51 -18.02
C ASN A 447 24.18 -5.78 -18.26
N PHE A 448 23.30 -6.29 -19.13
CA PHE A 448 22.09 -5.61 -19.58
C PHE A 448 21.26 -5.02 -18.43
N ILE A 449 21.00 -5.81 -17.38
CA ILE A 449 20.21 -5.39 -16.22
C ILE A 449 21.00 -4.39 -15.35
N ALA A 450 22.30 -4.61 -15.16
CA ALA A 450 23.15 -3.74 -14.33
C ALA A 450 23.30 -2.33 -14.92
N GLU A 451 23.30 -2.21 -16.25
CA GLU A 451 23.35 -0.94 -16.98
C GLU A 451 22.03 -0.15 -16.91
N ARG A 452 20.94 -0.77 -16.45
CA ARG A 452 19.57 -0.22 -16.51
C ARG A 452 18.89 -0.30 -15.13
N PRO A 453 19.35 0.48 -14.14
CA PRO A 453 18.78 0.46 -12.79
C PRO A 453 17.29 0.82 -12.74
N TYR A 454 16.78 1.57 -13.72
CA TYR A 454 15.36 1.92 -13.82
C TYR A 454 14.44 0.71 -14.00
N LEU A 455 14.94 -0.42 -14.53
CA LEU A 455 14.15 -1.67 -14.66
C LEU A 455 13.68 -2.20 -13.30
N LEU A 456 14.33 -1.80 -12.20
CA LEU A 456 14.00 -2.23 -10.85
C LEU A 456 12.87 -1.40 -10.21
N SER A 457 12.46 -0.29 -10.85
CA SER A 457 11.45 0.65 -10.33
C SER A 457 10.02 0.36 -10.83
N ALA A 458 9.82 -0.78 -11.50
CA ALA A 458 8.54 -1.15 -12.08
C ALA A 458 7.45 -1.33 -11.01
N GLN A 459 6.37 -0.55 -11.11
CA GLN A 459 5.27 -0.56 -10.15
C GLN A 459 4.41 -1.83 -10.33
N PRO A 460 4.02 -2.51 -9.24
CA PRO A 460 3.14 -3.66 -9.32
C PRO A 460 1.73 -3.25 -9.82
N PRO A 461 1.01 -4.13 -10.54
CA PRO A 461 -0.36 -3.85 -10.97
C PRO A 461 -1.29 -3.61 -9.77
N ALA A 462 -2.19 -2.62 -9.88
CA ALA A 462 -3.12 -2.28 -8.81
C ALA A 462 -4.07 -3.46 -8.45
N ASP A 463 -4.07 -3.88 -7.18
CA ASP A 463 -4.92 -4.97 -6.65
C ASP A 463 -6.19 -4.45 -5.95
N ARG A 464 -6.89 -3.51 -6.61
CA ARG A 464 -8.02 -2.76 -6.04
C ARG A 464 -9.09 -3.65 -5.40
N GLY A 465 -9.48 -4.75 -6.05
CA GLY A 465 -10.54 -5.63 -5.54
C GLY A 465 -10.19 -6.33 -4.22
N THR A 466 -8.96 -6.82 -4.05
CA THR A 466 -8.54 -7.46 -2.78
C THR A 466 -8.44 -6.47 -1.66
N ARG A 467 -7.95 -5.25 -1.95
CA ARG A 467 -7.79 -4.22 -0.94
C ARG A 467 -9.16 -3.84 -0.36
N LEU A 468 -10.19 -3.69 -1.20
CA LEU A 468 -11.56 -3.48 -0.73
C LEU A 468 -12.11 -4.68 0.05
N LEU A 469 -11.84 -5.91 -0.42
CA LEU A 469 -12.23 -7.12 0.30
C LEU A 469 -11.59 -7.25 1.68
N ARG A 470 -10.38 -6.72 1.90
CA ARG A 470 -9.76 -6.67 3.23
C ARG A 470 -10.56 -5.82 4.21
N TRP A 471 -11.03 -4.65 3.78
CA TRP A 471 -11.91 -3.80 4.62
C TRP A 471 -13.24 -4.51 4.90
N LEU A 472 -13.90 -5.01 3.86
CA LEU A 472 -15.17 -5.70 3.99
C LEU A 472 -15.07 -6.92 4.90
N ALA A 473 -14.00 -7.71 4.77
CA ALA A 473 -13.74 -8.86 5.62
C ALA A 473 -13.45 -8.44 7.08
N ASP A 474 -12.66 -7.38 7.32
CA ASP A 474 -12.40 -6.85 8.68
C ASP A 474 -13.70 -6.43 9.37
N VAL A 475 -14.53 -5.63 8.70
CA VAL A 475 -15.80 -5.15 9.24
C VAL A 475 -16.78 -6.32 9.46
N THR A 476 -16.81 -7.30 8.55
CA THR A 476 -17.69 -8.48 8.67
C THR A 476 -17.33 -9.33 9.89
N VAL A 477 -16.04 -9.55 10.15
CA VAL A 477 -15.56 -10.34 11.29
C VAL A 477 -15.70 -9.56 12.60
N ASN A 478 -15.23 -8.31 12.61
CA ASN A 478 -15.08 -7.55 13.85
C ASN A 478 -16.32 -6.74 14.24
N LYS A 479 -17.28 -6.55 13.32
CA LYS A 479 -18.57 -5.87 13.53
C LYS A 479 -18.47 -4.62 14.42
N PRO A 480 -17.63 -3.63 14.07
CA PRO A 480 -17.36 -2.47 14.94
C PRO A 480 -18.63 -1.69 15.30
N ASN A 481 -19.66 -1.76 14.47
CA ASN A 481 -20.93 -1.05 14.63
C ASN A 481 -22.12 -1.97 14.91
N GLY A 482 -21.89 -3.27 15.19
CA GLY A 482 -22.94 -4.27 15.36
C GLY A 482 -23.65 -4.66 14.04
N GLU A 483 -24.92 -5.04 14.14
CA GLU A 483 -25.74 -5.44 12.99
C GLU A 483 -26.33 -4.25 12.24
N ALA A 484 -26.47 -4.37 10.92
CA ALA A 484 -27.04 -3.33 10.09
C ALA A 484 -28.52 -3.05 10.46
N PRO A 485 -28.90 -1.80 10.78
CA PRO A 485 -30.29 -1.44 11.07
C PRO A 485 -31.19 -1.46 9.81
N THR A 486 -30.59 -1.36 8.64
CA THR A 486 -31.22 -1.45 7.31
C THR A 486 -30.13 -1.67 6.26
N ARG A 487 -30.46 -2.35 5.16
CA ARG A 487 -29.61 -2.50 3.97
C ARG A 487 -30.24 -1.94 2.69
N MET A 488 -31.40 -1.29 2.82
CA MET A 488 -32.04 -0.58 1.70
C MET A 488 -31.10 0.52 1.19
N ASP A 489 -30.94 0.60 -0.13
CA ASP A 489 -30.25 1.71 -0.76
C ASP A 489 -31.12 2.98 -0.62
N PRO A 490 -30.64 4.04 0.05
CA PRO A 490 -31.42 5.27 0.22
C PRO A 490 -31.89 5.86 -1.10
N ARG A 491 -31.17 5.65 -2.21
CA ARG A 491 -31.51 6.18 -3.54
C ARG A 491 -32.83 5.65 -4.08
N GLU A 492 -33.31 4.49 -3.61
CA GLU A 492 -34.64 3.97 -3.95
C GLU A 492 -35.79 4.85 -3.42
N LYS A 493 -35.49 5.75 -2.47
CA LYS A 493 -36.45 6.71 -1.90
C LYS A 493 -36.46 8.06 -2.61
N LEU A 494 -35.59 8.26 -3.59
CA LEU A 494 -35.57 9.51 -4.35
C LEU A 494 -36.83 9.63 -5.22
N PRO A 495 -37.36 10.85 -5.40
CA PRO A 495 -38.40 11.11 -6.39
C PRO A 495 -37.88 10.82 -7.80
N VAL A 496 -38.80 10.55 -8.73
CA VAL A 496 -38.45 10.32 -10.14
C VAL A 496 -38.13 11.65 -10.82
N PHE A 497 -36.94 11.76 -11.40
CA PHE A 497 -36.51 12.90 -12.22
C PHE A 497 -35.68 12.41 -13.42
N ASP A 498 -35.62 13.17 -14.52
CA ASP A 498 -34.76 12.83 -15.66
C ASP A 498 -33.33 13.31 -15.40
N ALA A 499 -32.45 12.38 -15.03
CA ALA A 499 -31.04 12.66 -14.79
C ALA A 499 -30.29 13.18 -16.05
N ARG A 500 -30.86 13.07 -17.25
CA ARG A 500 -30.26 13.60 -18.49
C ARG A 500 -30.65 15.05 -18.76
N GLU A 501 -31.69 15.56 -18.10
CA GLU A 501 -32.07 16.95 -18.22
C GLU A 501 -31.00 17.83 -17.57
N THR A 502 -30.62 18.92 -18.24
CA THR A 502 -29.69 19.91 -17.71
C THR A 502 -30.39 20.66 -16.57
N PRO A 503 -29.79 20.75 -15.37
CA PRO A 503 -30.35 21.54 -14.27
C PRO A 503 -30.60 23.00 -14.68
N ALA A 504 -31.70 23.59 -14.20
CA ALA A 504 -32.00 25.00 -14.44
C ALA A 504 -30.90 25.90 -13.83
N PRO A 505 -30.54 27.04 -14.46
CA PRO A 505 -29.58 27.98 -13.87
C PRO A 505 -30.00 28.39 -12.46
N GLY A 506 -29.07 28.30 -11.51
CA GLY A 506 -29.31 28.59 -10.09
C GLY A 506 -28.42 29.71 -9.57
N SER A 507 -28.21 29.72 -8.25
CA SER A 507 -27.41 30.75 -7.56
C SER A 507 -25.98 30.86 -8.07
N ARG A 508 -25.35 29.77 -8.53
CA ARG A 508 -24.00 29.83 -9.08
C ARG A 508 -23.93 30.58 -10.40
N GLN A 509 -24.88 30.35 -11.31
CA GLN A 509 -24.90 31.11 -12.56
C GLN A 509 -25.11 32.59 -12.28
N ARG A 510 -25.96 32.94 -11.30
CA ARG A 510 -26.11 34.32 -10.83
C ARG A 510 -24.81 34.90 -10.29
N LEU A 511 -24.04 34.16 -9.48
CA LEU A 511 -22.75 34.61 -8.97
C LEU A 511 -21.74 34.85 -10.11
N LEU A 512 -21.64 33.90 -11.05
CA LEU A 512 -20.73 34.01 -12.20
C LEU A 512 -21.08 35.18 -13.12
N GLU A 513 -22.36 35.53 -13.25
CA GLU A 513 -22.81 36.67 -14.06
C GLU A 513 -22.58 38.02 -13.36
N LEU A 514 -22.89 38.10 -12.06
CA LEU A 514 -22.91 39.36 -11.31
C LEU A 514 -21.58 39.68 -10.61
N GLY A 515 -20.72 38.68 -10.40
CA GLY A 515 -19.60 38.75 -9.46
C GLY A 515 -20.06 38.84 -8.00
N ALA A 516 -19.13 38.70 -7.04
CA ALA A 516 -19.45 38.63 -5.61
C ALA A 516 -20.20 39.89 -5.09
N GLU A 517 -19.76 41.09 -5.47
CA GLU A 517 -20.39 42.36 -5.07
C GLU A 517 -21.82 42.48 -5.64
N GLY A 518 -22.00 42.19 -6.93
CA GLY A 518 -23.30 42.23 -7.58
C GLY A 518 -24.25 41.14 -7.04
N PHE A 519 -23.71 39.98 -6.70
CA PHE A 519 -24.46 38.88 -6.09
C PHE A 519 -24.96 39.24 -4.69
N ALA A 520 -24.12 39.86 -3.85
CA ALA A 520 -24.52 40.35 -2.53
C ALA A 520 -25.54 41.49 -2.61
N ALA A 521 -25.35 42.45 -3.53
CA ALA A 521 -26.33 43.52 -3.77
C ALA A 521 -27.68 42.96 -4.26
N ALA A 522 -27.66 41.92 -5.10
CA ALA A 522 -28.87 41.24 -5.57
C ALA A 522 -29.57 40.47 -4.44
N LEU A 523 -28.83 39.83 -3.53
CA LEU A 523 -29.39 39.22 -2.32
C LEU A 523 -30.07 40.28 -1.45
N ARG A 524 -29.41 41.42 -1.22
CA ARG A 524 -29.94 42.52 -0.42
C ARG A 524 -31.24 43.13 -0.99
N ALA A 525 -31.36 43.15 -2.31
CA ALA A 525 -32.52 43.69 -3.01
C ALA A 525 -33.69 42.69 -3.15
N GLU A 526 -33.47 41.41 -2.84
CA GLU A 526 -34.49 40.37 -3.00
C GLU A 526 -35.61 40.53 -1.95
N PRO A 527 -36.88 40.73 -2.37
CA PRO A 527 -37.99 40.84 -1.43
C PRO A 527 -38.30 39.51 -0.72
N ARG A 528 -37.95 38.38 -1.31
CA ARG A 528 -38.14 37.03 -0.73
C ARG A 528 -37.02 36.68 0.24
N THR A 529 -37.27 35.70 1.12
CA THR A 529 -36.21 35.11 1.94
C THR A 529 -35.51 34.01 1.15
N GLU A 530 -34.19 34.16 1.00
CA GLU A 530 -33.30 33.17 0.39
C GLU A 530 -32.91 32.09 1.42
N VAL A 531 -32.60 30.88 0.96
CA VAL A 531 -32.46 29.70 1.84
C VAL A 531 -31.18 28.94 1.54
N THR A 532 -30.40 28.63 2.58
CA THR A 532 -29.24 27.73 2.53
C THR A 532 -29.56 26.40 3.19
N ASP A 533 -29.32 25.30 2.47
CA ASP A 533 -29.45 23.94 3.02
C ASP A 533 -28.13 23.51 3.68
N THR A 534 -28.17 23.13 4.96
CA THR A 534 -27.01 22.67 5.75
C THR A 534 -26.92 21.15 5.93
N THR A 535 -27.81 20.39 5.28
CA THR A 535 -27.94 18.93 5.36
C THR A 535 -26.64 18.22 4.98
N PHE A 536 -25.87 18.79 4.04
CA PHE A 536 -24.61 18.24 3.54
C PHE A 536 -23.41 18.51 4.47
N ARG A 537 -23.56 19.36 5.50
CA ARG A 537 -22.46 19.76 6.40
C ARG A 537 -22.91 19.82 7.86
N ASP A 538 -23.57 20.90 8.28
CA ASP A 538 -23.80 21.16 9.71
C ASP A 538 -24.81 20.23 10.36
N ALA A 539 -25.81 19.77 9.59
CA ALA A 539 -26.85 18.91 10.12
C ALA A 539 -26.28 17.57 10.60
N HIS A 540 -25.52 16.88 9.74
CA HIS A 540 -24.89 15.62 10.11
C HIS A 540 -23.68 15.80 11.03
N GLN A 541 -23.02 16.96 11.00
CA GLN A 541 -22.04 17.32 12.03
C GLN A 541 -22.69 17.37 13.42
N SER A 542 -23.91 17.89 13.52
CA SER A 542 -24.63 18.06 14.79
C SER A 542 -25.31 16.79 15.28
N LEU A 543 -25.83 15.97 14.38
CA LEU A 543 -26.63 14.77 14.70
C LEU A 543 -25.84 13.46 14.65
N LEU A 544 -24.93 13.34 13.66
CA LEU A 544 -24.31 12.07 13.26
C LEU A 544 -22.78 12.10 13.37
N ALA A 545 -22.22 12.97 14.24
CA ALA A 545 -20.77 13.14 14.41
C ALA A 545 -20.01 13.31 13.08
N THR A 546 -20.63 14.00 12.12
CA THR A 546 -20.07 14.32 10.80
C THR A 546 -19.81 13.07 9.92
N ARG A 547 -20.47 11.94 10.18
CA ARG A 547 -20.16 10.65 9.54
C ARG A 547 -20.79 10.42 8.17
N VAL A 548 -21.65 11.32 7.67
CA VAL A 548 -22.25 11.13 6.34
C VAL A 548 -21.17 11.14 5.26
N ARG A 549 -21.17 10.07 4.46
CA ARG A 549 -20.11 9.75 3.50
C ARG A 549 -20.34 10.42 2.16
N THR A 550 -19.25 10.57 1.40
CA THR A 550 -19.27 11.18 0.06
C THR A 550 -20.33 10.52 -0.83
N ARG A 551 -20.41 9.19 -0.80
CA ARG A 551 -21.36 8.42 -1.60
C ARG A 551 -22.82 8.83 -1.37
N ASP A 552 -23.24 9.00 -0.11
CA ASP A 552 -24.62 9.33 0.23
C ASP A 552 -24.94 10.81 -0.05
N LEU A 553 -23.94 11.70 -0.02
CA LEU A 553 -24.10 13.07 -0.48
C LEU A 553 -24.27 13.12 -2.01
N LEU A 554 -23.43 12.37 -2.75
CA LEU A 554 -23.51 12.28 -4.21
C LEU A 554 -24.79 11.57 -4.69
N GLY A 555 -25.35 10.65 -3.89
CA GLY A 555 -26.56 9.92 -4.23
C GLY A 555 -27.77 10.84 -4.45
N VAL A 556 -27.86 11.96 -3.71
CA VAL A 556 -29.00 12.89 -3.74
C VAL A 556 -28.69 14.22 -4.44
N ALA A 557 -27.41 14.57 -4.59
CA ALA A 557 -26.96 15.79 -5.27
C ALA A 557 -27.64 16.03 -6.65
N PRO A 558 -27.77 15.04 -7.55
CA PRO A 558 -28.45 15.24 -8.84
C PRO A 558 -29.93 15.64 -8.71
N ALA A 559 -30.59 15.21 -7.63
CA ALA A 559 -31.97 15.55 -7.33
C ALA A 559 -32.06 16.99 -6.82
N TYR A 560 -31.17 17.43 -5.92
CA TYR A 560 -31.07 18.83 -5.49
C TYR A 560 -30.85 19.78 -6.68
N ALA A 561 -29.92 19.45 -7.57
CA ALA A 561 -29.62 20.23 -8.79
C ALA A 561 -30.89 20.56 -9.59
N ARG A 562 -31.84 19.62 -9.70
CA ARG A 562 -33.02 19.72 -10.58
C ARG A 562 -34.29 20.13 -9.86
N LEU A 563 -34.48 19.66 -8.63
CA LEU A 563 -35.71 19.87 -7.88
C LEU A 563 -35.69 21.16 -7.09
N LEU A 564 -34.51 21.56 -6.58
CA LEU A 564 -34.31 22.76 -5.76
C LEU A 564 -33.25 23.69 -6.39
N PRO A 565 -33.41 24.15 -7.65
CA PRO A 565 -32.44 25.05 -8.30
C PRO A 565 -32.39 26.45 -7.67
N ASP A 566 -33.46 26.83 -6.95
CA ASP A 566 -33.62 28.16 -6.34
C ASP A 566 -33.04 28.28 -4.92
N LEU A 567 -32.31 27.27 -4.43
CA LEU A 567 -31.54 27.42 -3.19
C LEU A 567 -30.47 28.51 -3.35
N PHE A 568 -30.26 29.29 -2.29
CA PHE A 568 -29.19 30.29 -2.25
C PHE A 568 -27.82 29.60 -2.28
N SER A 569 -27.63 28.61 -1.41
CA SER A 569 -26.45 27.76 -1.41
C SER A 569 -26.74 26.42 -0.75
N ILE A 570 -25.83 25.47 -0.98
CA ILE A 570 -25.77 24.23 -0.21
C ILE A 570 -24.47 24.29 0.59
N GLU A 571 -24.58 24.27 1.92
CA GLU A 571 -23.43 24.18 2.79
C GLU A 571 -22.98 22.72 2.86
N CYS A 572 -21.85 22.41 2.22
CA CYS A 572 -21.40 21.03 2.01
C CYS A 572 -19.95 20.76 2.43
N TRP A 573 -19.26 21.76 2.98
CA TRP A 573 -17.82 21.66 3.25
C TRP A 573 -17.34 22.56 4.40
N GLY A 574 -16.09 22.36 4.83
CA GLY A 574 -15.55 23.05 5.99
C GLY A 574 -16.12 22.55 7.32
N GLY A 575 -15.89 23.31 8.40
CA GLY A 575 -16.15 22.80 9.75
C GLY A 575 -15.39 21.49 10.02
N ALA A 576 -16.07 20.48 10.57
CA ALA A 576 -15.43 19.20 10.91
C ALA A 576 -15.31 18.22 9.73
N THR A 577 -15.93 18.49 8.57
CA THR A 577 -16.01 17.49 7.48
C THR A 577 -14.64 17.14 6.90
N TYR A 578 -13.70 18.08 6.93
CA TYR A 578 -12.36 17.89 6.36
C TYR A 578 -11.55 16.86 7.15
N ASP A 579 -11.37 17.07 8.46
CA ASP A 579 -10.69 16.14 9.38
C ASP A 579 -11.39 14.78 9.39
N VAL A 580 -12.73 14.78 9.53
CA VAL A 580 -13.50 13.54 9.66
C VAL A 580 -13.45 12.68 8.41
N ALA A 581 -13.44 13.28 7.21
CA ALA A 581 -13.30 12.53 5.96
C ALA A 581 -11.98 11.73 5.95
N LEU A 582 -10.87 12.39 6.27
CA LEU A 582 -9.55 11.76 6.32
C LEU A 582 -9.49 10.71 7.44
N ARG A 583 -9.78 11.13 8.67
CA ARG A 583 -9.52 10.35 9.90
C ARG A 583 -10.45 9.16 10.07
N PHE A 584 -11.74 9.34 9.81
CA PHE A 584 -12.75 8.36 10.21
C PHE A 584 -13.46 7.69 9.05
N LEU A 585 -13.48 8.33 7.87
CA LEU A 585 -14.14 7.77 6.69
C LEU A 585 -13.14 7.11 5.72
N GLY A 586 -11.86 7.48 5.81
CA GLY A 586 -10.86 7.04 4.82
C GLY A 586 -11.15 7.61 3.43
N GLU A 587 -11.66 8.85 3.37
CA GLU A 587 -12.08 9.53 2.15
C GLU A 587 -11.36 10.87 2.02
N ASP A 588 -11.02 11.26 0.78
CA ASP A 588 -10.39 12.56 0.52
C ASP A 588 -11.44 13.69 0.46
N PRO A 589 -11.35 14.72 1.32
CA PRO A 589 -12.31 15.83 1.31
C PRO A 589 -12.27 16.63 0.02
N TRP A 590 -11.13 16.72 -0.69
CA TRP A 590 -11.03 17.43 -1.97
C TRP A 590 -11.77 16.69 -3.08
N GLN A 591 -11.67 15.36 -3.11
CA GLN A 591 -12.40 14.53 -4.07
C GLN A 591 -13.91 14.61 -3.82
N ARG A 592 -14.33 14.65 -2.54
CA ARG A 592 -15.73 14.92 -2.17
C ARG A 592 -16.21 16.24 -2.76
N LEU A 593 -15.46 17.33 -2.56
CA LEU A 593 -15.82 18.65 -3.07
C LEU A 593 -15.89 18.67 -4.60
N ALA A 594 -14.88 18.14 -5.29
CA ALA A 594 -14.85 18.09 -6.74
C ALA A 594 -16.03 17.30 -7.32
N SER A 595 -16.36 16.16 -6.72
CA SER A 595 -17.49 15.32 -7.15
C SER A 595 -18.84 16.00 -6.89
N LEU A 596 -19.00 16.66 -5.73
CA LEU A 596 -20.21 17.43 -5.43
C LEU A 596 -20.38 18.60 -6.39
N ARG A 597 -19.30 19.29 -6.76
CA ARG A 597 -19.32 20.38 -7.74
C ARG A 597 -19.82 19.91 -9.10
N GLU A 598 -19.41 18.72 -9.54
CA GLU A 598 -19.86 18.11 -10.80
C GLU A 598 -21.36 17.79 -10.75
N GLU A 599 -21.84 17.20 -9.65
CA GLU A 599 -23.25 16.79 -9.52
C GLU A 599 -24.22 17.93 -9.19
N LEU A 600 -23.73 19.04 -8.61
CA LEU A 600 -24.49 20.24 -8.27
C LEU A 600 -24.05 21.45 -9.11
N PRO A 601 -24.09 21.44 -10.46
CA PRO A 601 -23.40 22.46 -11.29
C PRO A 601 -24.02 23.87 -11.22
N ASN A 602 -25.23 23.99 -10.69
CA ASN A 602 -26.06 25.19 -10.72
C ASN A 602 -26.27 25.89 -9.37
N GLN A 603 -26.00 25.23 -8.24
CA GLN A 603 -26.01 25.86 -6.92
C GLN A 603 -24.64 26.38 -6.51
N CYS A 604 -24.64 27.48 -5.75
CA CYS A 604 -23.48 27.90 -4.97
C CYS A 604 -23.16 26.85 -3.90
N LEU A 605 -21.91 26.39 -3.84
CA LEU A 605 -21.42 25.57 -2.75
C LEU A 605 -20.82 26.46 -1.66
N GLN A 606 -21.29 26.26 -0.44
CA GLN A 606 -20.87 27.04 0.72
C GLN A 606 -20.02 26.20 1.66
N MET A 607 -19.02 26.82 2.27
CA MET A 607 -18.24 26.23 3.36
C MET A 607 -18.17 27.10 4.60
N LEU A 608 -17.92 26.46 5.74
CA LEU A 608 -17.55 27.14 6.98
C LEU A 608 -16.02 27.15 7.14
N LEU A 609 -15.43 28.35 7.20
CA LEU A 609 -13.99 28.58 7.33
C LEU A 609 -13.69 29.34 8.61
N ARG A 610 -12.76 28.86 9.44
CA ARG A 610 -12.24 29.62 10.57
C ARG A 610 -11.10 30.50 10.07
N GLY A 611 -11.07 31.78 10.39
CA GLY A 611 -10.12 32.80 9.87
C GLY A 611 -8.69 32.31 9.60
N ARG A 612 -7.75 32.58 10.53
CA ARG A 612 -6.34 32.20 10.38
C ARG A 612 -6.08 30.69 10.50
N ASN A 613 -7.04 29.93 11.01
CA ASN A 613 -6.91 28.50 11.23
C ASN A 613 -7.45 27.67 10.05
N THR A 614 -8.02 28.30 9.03
CA THR A 614 -8.75 27.65 7.94
C THR A 614 -9.75 26.60 8.42
N VAL A 615 -9.46 25.32 8.23
CA VAL A 615 -10.24 24.18 8.73
C VAL A 615 -9.59 23.48 9.93
N GLY A 616 -8.34 23.83 10.26
CA GLY A 616 -7.55 23.23 11.33
C GLY A 616 -7.84 23.78 12.74
N TYR A 617 -6.97 23.41 13.69
CA TYR A 617 -7.14 23.72 15.12
C TYR A 617 -6.24 24.85 15.62
N THR A 618 -5.11 25.11 14.95
CA THR A 618 -4.15 26.16 15.30
C THR A 618 -4.05 27.21 14.19
N PRO A 619 -3.56 28.43 14.48
CA PRO A 619 -3.26 29.41 13.44
C PRO A 619 -2.19 28.91 12.47
N TYR A 620 -2.33 29.24 11.18
CA TYR A 620 -1.35 28.92 10.15
C TYR A 620 -0.73 30.20 9.55
N PRO A 621 0.43 30.09 8.87
CA PRO A 621 0.97 31.15 8.03
C PRO A 621 -0.02 31.58 6.94
N ASN A 622 0.04 32.87 6.57
CA ASN A 622 -0.89 33.45 5.60
C ASN A 622 -0.83 32.74 4.24
N GLU A 623 0.35 32.29 3.80
CA GLU A 623 0.54 31.55 2.56
C GLU A 623 -0.25 30.22 2.53
N VAL A 624 -0.38 29.52 3.66
CA VAL A 624 -1.21 28.31 3.76
C VAL A 624 -2.69 28.66 3.61
N THR A 625 -3.12 29.75 4.26
CA THR A 625 -4.51 30.24 4.18
C THR A 625 -4.87 30.64 2.75
N GLN A 626 -3.98 31.40 2.09
CA GLN A 626 -4.18 31.85 0.71
C GLN A 626 -4.22 30.67 -0.26
N ALA A 627 -3.28 29.72 -0.14
CA ALA A 627 -3.26 28.52 -0.98
C ALA A 627 -4.50 27.64 -0.76
N PHE A 628 -4.98 27.51 0.48
CA PHE A 628 -6.20 26.77 0.79
C PHE A 628 -7.43 27.40 0.15
N VAL A 629 -7.62 28.71 0.33
CA VAL A 629 -8.77 29.43 -0.21
C VAL A 629 -8.77 29.41 -1.74
N ASP A 630 -7.63 29.68 -2.37
CA ASP A 630 -7.47 29.61 -3.82
C ASP A 630 -7.84 28.22 -4.37
N GLU A 631 -7.32 27.16 -3.74
CA GLU A 631 -7.61 25.79 -4.16
C GLU A 631 -9.07 25.38 -3.92
N ALA A 632 -9.68 25.81 -2.80
CA ALA A 632 -11.09 25.56 -2.49
C ALA A 632 -12.02 26.26 -3.50
N ALA A 633 -11.74 27.52 -3.83
CA ALA A 633 -12.50 28.26 -4.84
C ALA A 633 -12.35 27.62 -6.22
N ARG A 634 -11.11 27.27 -6.61
CA ARG A 634 -10.80 26.60 -7.87
C ARG A 634 -11.48 25.23 -8.00
N THR A 635 -11.57 24.49 -6.90
CA THR A 635 -12.20 23.16 -6.87
C THR A 635 -13.73 23.26 -6.94
N GLY A 636 -14.33 24.26 -6.28
CA GLY A 636 -15.76 24.51 -6.47
C GLY A 636 -16.52 25.25 -5.37
N ILE A 637 -15.87 25.72 -4.30
CA ILE A 637 -16.51 26.56 -3.28
C ILE A 637 -16.80 27.96 -3.86
N ASP A 638 -18.04 28.41 -3.70
CA ASP A 638 -18.51 29.70 -4.20
C ASP A 638 -18.72 30.71 -3.04
N ILE A 639 -19.04 30.24 -1.84
CA ILE A 639 -19.28 31.07 -0.64
C ILE A 639 -18.46 30.56 0.54
N PHE A 640 -17.65 31.45 1.12
CA PHE A 640 -16.86 31.17 2.31
C PHE A 640 -17.48 31.91 3.50
N ARG A 641 -18.11 31.16 4.41
CA ARG A 641 -18.55 31.70 5.70
C ARG A 641 -17.36 31.72 6.66
N ILE A 642 -16.76 32.88 6.83
CA ILE A 642 -15.56 33.12 7.63
C ILE A 642 -15.99 33.53 9.05
N PHE A 643 -15.42 32.88 10.07
CA PHE A 643 -15.65 33.25 11.46
C PHE A 643 -14.37 33.14 12.29
N ASP A 644 -14.36 33.83 13.43
CA ASP A 644 -13.37 33.65 14.48
C ASP A 644 -14.06 33.19 15.79
N ALA A 645 -13.34 32.42 16.61
CA ALA A 645 -13.92 31.84 17.81
C ALA A 645 -14.20 32.85 18.93
N LEU A 646 -13.52 33.99 18.91
CA LEU A 646 -13.68 35.11 19.85
C LEU A 646 -14.23 36.38 19.18
N ASN A 647 -14.67 36.28 17.91
CA ASN A 647 -15.06 37.41 17.06
C ASN A 647 -13.94 38.43 16.79
N ASP A 648 -12.67 38.00 16.78
CA ASP A 648 -11.54 38.86 16.42
C ASP A 648 -11.44 38.99 14.88
N VAL A 649 -11.78 40.18 14.37
CA VAL A 649 -11.77 40.49 12.92
C VAL A 649 -10.35 40.44 12.33
N GLU A 650 -9.32 40.76 13.11
CA GLU A 650 -7.93 40.68 12.63
C GLU A 650 -7.50 39.23 12.37
N GLN A 651 -8.07 38.26 13.11
CA GLN A 651 -7.86 36.83 12.83
C GLN A 651 -8.65 36.36 11.60
N MET A 652 -9.72 37.06 11.21
CA MET A 652 -10.50 36.74 10.02
C MET A 652 -9.93 37.36 8.75
N ARG A 653 -9.27 38.52 8.86
CA ARG A 653 -8.78 39.34 7.74
C ARG A 653 -7.95 38.55 6.70
N PRO A 654 -6.98 37.69 7.06
CA PRO A 654 -6.22 36.93 6.07
C PRO A 654 -7.10 36.05 5.17
N ALA A 655 -8.14 35.43 5.73
CA ALA A 655 -9.09 34.63 4.97
C ALA A 655 -10.03 35.50 4.13
N ILE A 656 -10.47 36.65 4.66
CA ILE A 656 -11.33 37.60 3.92
C ILE A 656 -10.58 38.10 2.68
N ASP A 657 -9.35 38.59 2.87
CA ASP A 657 -8.52 39.11 1.79
C ASP A 657 -8.26 38.02 0.73
N ALA A 658 -7.91 36.80 1.15
CA ALA A 658 -7.71 35.67 0.23
C ALA A 658 -8.98 35.32 -0.56
N VAL A 659 -10.17 35.33 0.06
CA VAL A 659 -11.42 35.03 -0.66
C VAL A 659 -11.72 36.10 -1.70
N ARG A 660 -11.51 37.38 -1.36
CA ARG A 660 -11.72 38.51 -2.28
C ARG A 660 -10.84 38.42 -3.53
N GLU A 661 -9.68 37.79 -3.44
CA GLU A 661 -8.78 37.59 -4.59
C GLU A 661 -9.27 36.51 -5.59
N THR A 662 -10.16 35.60 -5.18
CA THR A 662 -10.64 34.48 -6.01
C THR A 662 -11.88 34.79 -6.86
N GLY A 663 -12.64 35.83 -6.49
CA GLY A 663 -13.96 36.13 -7.06
C GLY A 663 -15.14 35.41 -6.37
N ALA A 664 -14.87 34.58 -5.36
CA ALA A 664 -15.88 33.98 -4.50
C ALA A 664 -16.45 34.98 -3.47
N VAL A 665 -17.53 34.58 -2.78
CA VAL A 665 -18.21 35.42 -1.80
C VAL A 665 -17.62 35.22 -0.40
N ALA A 666 -17.01 36.27 0.14
CA ALA A 666 -16.68 36.37 1.56
C ALA A 666 -17.93 36.74 2.39
N GLU A 667 -18.53 35.75 3.05
CA GLU A 667 -19.57 35.92 4.06
C GLU A 667 -18.91 35.90 5.44
N VAL A 668 -18.98 36.98 6.20
CA VAL A 668 -18.21 37.09 7.46
C VAL A 668 -19.15 37.11 8.64
N ALA A 669 -18.93 36.18 9.57
CA ALA A 669 -19.83 35.90 10.66
C ALA A 669 -19.44 36.62 11.95
N LEU A 670 -20.41 37.30 12.54
CA LEU A 670 -20.43 37.56 13.98
C LEU A 670 -21.05 36.35 14.68
N CYS A 671 -20.33 35.78 15.65
CA CYS A 671 -20.85 34.70 16.49
C CYS A 671 -21.68 35.29 17.63
N TYR A 672 -22.92 34.80 17.79
CA TYR A 672 -23.86 35.27 18.80
C TYR A 672 -23.68 34.51 20.12
N SER A 673 -23.70 35.21 21.26
CA SER A 673 -23.54 34.66 22.61
C SER A 673 -24.28 35.56 23.61
N GLY A 674 -24.60 35.04 24.81
CA GLY A 674 -25.33 35.82 25.81
C GLY A 674 -26.80 36.01 25.45
N ASP A 675 -27.43 37.00 26.10
CA ASP A 675 -28.84 37.31 25.91
C ASP A 675 -29.03 38.81 25.68
N LEU A 676 -29.05 39.19 24.41
CA LEU A 676 -29.28 40.58 23.98
C LEU A 676 -30.63 41.16 24.49
N SER A 677 -31.60 40.30 24.81
CA SER A 677 -32.89 40.75 25.36
C SER A 677 -32.86 40.99 26.87
N ASN A 678 -31.81 40.54 27.56
CA ASN A 678 -31.64 40.73 28.99
C ASN A 678 -31.11 42.15 29.27
N PRO A 679 -31.86 43.00 30.02
CA PRO A 679 -31.38 44.35 30.35
C PRO A 679 -30.13 44.37 31.24
N ALA A 680 -29.75 43.23 31.83
CA ALA A 680 -28.52 43.07 32.60
C ALA A 680 -27.33 42.56 31.78
N GLU A 681 -27.48 42.29 30.48
CA GLU A 681 -26.36 41.93 29.61
C GLU A 681 -25.47 43.15 29.36
N ASP A 682 -24.19 43.03 29.72
CA ASP A 682 -23.21 44.10 29.71
C ASP A 682 -22.01 43.83 28.78
N ILE A 683 -21.85 42.59 28.30
CA ILE A 683 -20.78 42.20 27.37
C ILE A 683 -21.33 42.19 25.94
N TYR A 684 -22.28 41.30 25.66
CA TYR A 684 -22.82 41.04 24.32
C TYR A 684 -24.01 41.94 23.98
N THR A 685 -23.79 43.24 24.09
CA THR A 685 -24.81 44.29 23.86
C THR A 685 -25.05 44.55 22.37
N LEU A 686 -26.10 45.30 22.04
CA LEU A 686 -26.35 45.72 20.66
C LEU A 686 -25.17 46.54 20.10
N ASP A 687 -24.60 47.43 20.93
CA ASP A 687 -23.45 48.25 20.55
C ASP A 687 -22.21 47.40 20.27
N TYR A 688 -22.00 46.31 21.02
CA TYR A 688 -20.94 45.34 20.74
C TYR A 688 -21.10 44.75 19.33
N TYR A 689 -22.29 44.22 19.01
CA TYR A 689 -22.53 43.60 17.70
C TYR A 689 -22.48 44.59 16.55
N LEU A 690 -22.92 45.84 16.75
CA LEU A 690 -22.84 46.88 15.73
C LEU A 690 -21.40 47.32 15.45
N LYS A 691 -20.55 47.45 16.47
CA LYS A 691 -19.12 47.73 16.28
C LYS A 691 -18.40 46.59 15.58
N LEU A 692 -18.71 45.35 15.96
CA LEU A 692 -18.18 44.17 15.29
C LEU A 692 -18.61 44.13 13.82
N ALA A 693 -19.89 44.41 13.52
CA ALA A 693 -20.37 44.49 12.15
C ALA A 693 -19.68 45.60 11.34
N GLU A 694 -19.42 46.77 11.94
CA GLU A 694 -18.64 47.85 11.31
C GLU A 694 -17.23 47.37 10.94
N GLN A 695 -16.52 46.72 11.87
CA GLN A 695 -15.19 46.14 11.59
C GLN A 695 -15.23 45.08 10.49
N ILE A 696 -16.27 44.24 10.47
CA ILE A 696 -16.46 43.21 9.44
C ILE A 696 -16.70 43.83 8.06
N VAL A 697 -17.53 44.88 7.98
CA VAL A 697 -17.78 45.62 6.74
C VAL A 697 -16.49 46.27 6.25
N ASP A 698 -15.75 46.93 7.13
CA ASP A 698 -14.46 47.58 6.82
C ASP A 698 -13.38 46.57 6.40
N ALA A 699 -13.48 45.32 6.86
CA ALA A 699 -12.62 44.23 6.43
C ALA A 699 -12.94 43.72 5.01
N GLY A 700 -14.04 44.16 4.40
CA GLY A 700 -14.41 43.81 3.02
C GLY A 700 -15.31 42.58 2.93
N ALA A 701 -16.16 42.32 3.91
CA ALA A 701 -17.22 41.33 3.77
C ALA A 701 -18.16 41.69 2.60
N HIS A 702 -18.69 40.66 1.91
CA HIS A 702 -19.79 40.84 0.96
C HIS A 702 -21.15 40.61 1.64
N ILE A 703 -21.19 39.72 2.64
CA ILE A 703 -22.39 39.34 3.39
C ILE A 703 -22.05 39.34 4.88
N LEU A 704 -22.94 39.91 5.72
CA LEU A 704 -22.86 39.80 7.16
C LEU A 704 -23.62 38.55 7.62
N ALA A 705 -22.93 37.61 8.29
CA ALA A 705 -23.59 36.45 8.87
C ALA A 705 -23.79 36.61 10.38
N ILE A 706 -24.97 36.25 10.88
CA ILE A 706 -25.21 36.03 12.30
C ILE A 706 -25.08 34.53 12.54
N LYS A 707 -24.02 34.11 13.23
CA LYS A 707 -23.80 32.70 13.58
C LYS A 707 -24.20 32.44 15.03
N ASP A 708 -25.43 31.99 15.23
CA ASP A 708 -25.93 31.50 16.52
C ASP A 708 -25.68 30.00 16.67
N MET A 709 -24.43 29.64 16.97
CA MET A 709 -23.93 28.25 17.03
C MET A 709 -24.56 27.37 18.12
N ALA A 710 -25.21 27.96 19.11
CA ALA A 710 -25.84 27.24 20.22
C ALA A 710 -27.37 27.29 20.20
N GLY A 711 -27.97 28.18 19.40
CA GLY A 711 -29.42 28.37 19.40
C GLY A 711 -29.88 29.26 20.55
N LEU A 712 -29.14 30.33 20.84
CA LEU A 712 -29.39 31.27 21.93
C LEU A 712 -30.23 32.46 21.48
N LEU A 713 -30.20 32.81 20.19
CA LEU A 713 -30.86 34.00 19.68
C LEU A 713 -32.37 33.82 19.81
N ARG A 714 -32.97 34.63 20.69
CA ARG A 714 -34.42 34.61 20.93
C ARG A 714 -35.15 35.53 19.95
N PRO A 715 -36.45 35.34 19.68
CA PRO A 715 -37.18 36.14 18.69
C PRO A 715 -37.10 37.68 18.89
N PRO A 716 -37.19 38.24 20.12
CA PRO A 716 -37.01 39.67 20.33
C PRO A 716 -35.58 40.16 20.02
N ALA A 717 -34.56 39.37 20.41
CA ALA A 717 -33.17 39.67 20.10
C ALA A 717 -32.91 39.62 18.58
N ALA A 718 -33.46 38.62 17.88
CA ALA A 718 -33.37 38.52 16.42
C ALA A 718 -33.98 39.72 15.72
N THR A 719 -35.17 40.15 16.17
CA THR A 719 -35.83 41.35 15.62
C THR A 719 -34.94 42.59 15.80
N SER A 720 -34.45 42.81 17.01
CA SER A 720 -33.60 43.97 17.34
C SER A 720 -32.28 43.97 16.55
N LEU A 721 -31.56 42.85 16.55
CA LEU A 721 -30.25 42.74 15.91
C LEU A 721 -30.36 42.85 14.38
N VAL A 722 -31.27 42.09 13.75
CA VAL A 722 -31.45 42.13 12.30
C VAL A 722 -31.88 43.51 11.83
N THR A 723 -32.86 44.13 12.51
CA THR A 723 -33.30 45.50 12.17
C THR A 723 -32.13 46.47 12.22
N ALA A 724 -31.36 46.46 13.32
CA ALA A 724 -30.24 47.37 13.50
C ALA A 724 -29.13 47.15 12.45
N LEU A 725 -28.81 45.90 12.10
CA LEU A 725 -27.84 45.59 11.06
C LEU A 725 -28.32 46.07 9.68
N ARG A 726 -29.59 45.81 9.33
CA ARG A 726 -30.15 46.25 8.06
C ARG A 726 -30.26 47.76 7.94
N GLU A 727 -30.54 48.48 9.02
CA GLU A 727 -30.63 49.94 9.00
C GLU A 727 -29.27 50.63 8.86
N ARG A 728 -28.20 50.03 9.39
CA ARG A 728 -26.88 50.67 9.48
C ARG A 728 -25.89 50.24 8.41
N PHE A 729 -26.06 49.06 7.82
CA PHE A 729 -25.14 48.50 6.83
C PHE A 729 -25.87 48.13 5.55
N ASP A 730 -25.22 48.39 4.41
CA ASP A 730 -25.76 48.09 3.08
C ASP A 730 -25.65 46.59 2.71
N LEU A 731 -24.81 45.84 3.43
CA LEU A 731 -24.61 44.41 3.18
C LEU A 731 -25.88 43.60 3.51
N PRO A 732 -26.15 42.50 2.78
CA PRO A 732 -27.16 41.53 3.16
C PRO A 732 -26.79 40.83 4.47
N VAL A 733 -27.81 40.40 5.20
CA VAL A 733 -27.71 39.67 6.47
C VAL A 733 -28.15 38.23 6.28
N HIS A 734 -27.30 37.28 6.63
CA HIS A 734 -27.55 35.84 6.60
C HIS A 734 -27.61 35.29 8.03
N LEU A 735 -28.75 34.73 8.46
CA LEU A 735 -28.91 34.18 9.80
C LEU A 735 -28.76 32.65 9.83
N HIS A 736 -27.85 32.19 10.69
CA HIS A 736 -27.65 30.80 11.02
C HIS A 736 -27.97 30.55 12.51
N THR A 737 -28.79 29.55 12.82
CA THR A 737 -29.12 29.16 14.21
C THR A 737 -29.36 27.65 14.32
N HIS A 738 -29.19 27.09 15.53
CA HIS A 738 -29.48 25.69 15.86
C HIS A 738 -30.76 25.56 16.69
N ASP A 739 -31.63 24.60 16.37
CA ASP A 739 -32.94 24.41 17.01
C ASP A 739 -32.86 23.63 18.35
N THR A 740 -31.81 23.86 19.14
CA THR A 740 -31.48 23.06 20.34
C THR A 740 -32.60 23.08 21.37
N ALA A 741 -33.22 24.25 21.53
CA ALA A 741 -34.36 24.46 22.42
C ALA A 741 -35.72 24.15 21.77
N GLY A 742 -35.77 23.82 20.48
CA GLY A 742 -36.99 23.46 19.75
C GLY A 742 -37.91 24.64 19.42
N GLY A 743 -37.38 25.88 19.48
CA GLY A 743 -38.13 27.12 19.28
C GLY A 743 -37.60 28.02 18.18
N GLN A 744 -36.55 27.62 17.45
CA GLN A 744 -35.83 28.53 16.56
C GLN A 744 -36.57 28.86 15.26
N LEU A 745 -37.61 28.10 14.89
CA LEU A 745 -38.52 28.53 13.83
C LEU A 745 -39.13 29.91 14.16
N ALA A 746 -39.47 30.17 15.43
CA ALA A 746 -39.98 31.48 15.84
C ALA A 746 -38.93 32.60 15.68
N THR A 747 -37.66 32.29 15.93
CA THR A 747 -36.55 33.22 15.75
C THR A 747 -36.32 33.51 14.28
N LEU A 748 -36.33 32.49 13.40
CA LEU A 748 -36.23 32.69 11.96
C LEU A 748 -37.39 33.55 11.45
N LEU A 749 -38.64 33.29 11.86
CA LEU A 749 -39.78 34.11 11.47
C LEU A 749 -39.66 35.56 11.95
N ALA A 750 -39.15 35.78 13.17
CA ALA A 750 -38.90 37.11 13.69
C ALA A 750 -37.81 37.85 12.88
N ALA A 751 -36.72 37.17 12.55
CA ALA A 751 -35.66 37.69 11.69
C ALA A 751 -36.16 37.99 10.28
N VAL A 752 -36.99 37.12 9.70
CA VAL A 752 -37.62 37.31 8.37
C VAL A 752 -38.53 38.54 8.37
N ASN A 753 -39.32 38.75 9.42
CA ASN A 753 -40.14 39.95 9.57
C ASN A 753 -39.31 41.23 9.79
N ALA A 754 -38.15 41.12 10.45
CA ALA A 754 -37.16 42.19 10.54
C ALA A 754 -36.35 42.37 9.24
N GLY A 755 -36.59 41.50 8.24
CA GLY A 755 -36.07 41.64 6.90
C GLY A 755 -34.78 40.87 6.61
N VAL A 756 -34.37 39.88 7.40
CA VAL A 756 -33.17 39.07 7.11
C VAL A 756 -33.20 38.53 5.67
N ASP A 757 -32.06 38.59 4.98
CA ASP A 757 -32.00 38.35 3.54
C ASP A 757 -31.91 36.85 3.22
N ALA A 758 -31.13 36.09 3.99
CA ALA A 758 -31.03 34.62 3.89
C ALA A 758 -31.05 33.92 5.26
N VAL A 759 -31.47 32.65 5.28
CA VAL A 759 -31.44 31.80 6.49
C VAL A 759 -30.96 30.38 6.19
N ASP A 760 -30.30 29.76 7.19
CA ASP A 760 -29.90 28.36 7.15
C ASP A 760 -31.00 27.43 7.69
N VAL A 761 -31.23 26.31 6.99
CA VAL A 761 -32.17 25.24 7.36
C VAL A 761 -31.59 23.87 6.99
N ALA A 762 -32.19 22.79 7.50
CA ALA A 762 -31.86 21.43 7.10
C ALA A 762 -33.11 20.65 6.67
N SER A 763 -32.93 19.63 5.84
CA SER A 763 -33.98 18.63 5.53
C SER A 763 -34.61 18.13 6.84
N ALA A 764 -35.93 18.00 6.88
CA ALA A 764 -36.65 17.70 8.13
C ALA A 764 -36.16 16.42 8.83
N ALA A 765 -35.77 15.40 8.07
CA ALA A 765 -35.21 14.15 8.60
C ALA A 765 -33.84 14.34 9.29
N MET A 766 -33.14 15.44 8.98
CA MET A 766 -31.82 15.83 9.46
C MET A 766 -31.86 17.16 10.24
N ALA A 767 -33.03 17.60 10.67
CA ALA A 767 -33.24 18.88 11.35
C ALA A 767 -33.65 18.70 12.83
N GLY A 768 -33.78 19.83 13.52
CA GLY A 768 -34.25 19.90 14.91
C GLY A 768 -33.18 19.52 15.93
N THR A 769 -33.48 19.80 17.21
CA THR A 769 -32.54 19.60 18.32
C THR A 769 -31.21 20.30 18.03
N THR A 770 -30.06 19.63 18.12
CA THR A 770 -28.76 20.27 17.86
C THR A 770 -28.55 20.64 16.39
N SER A 771 -29.44 20.31 15.46
CA SER A 771 -29.38 20.71 14.04
C SER A 771 -30.18 21.99 13.76
N GLN A 772 -30.19 22.46 12.51
CA GLN A 772 -30.96 23.63 12.07
C GLN A 772 -32.48 23.39 12.12
N VAL A 773 -33.24 24.46 11.92
CA VAL A 773 -34.70 24.43 11.77
C VAL A 773 -35.09 23.60 10.54
N PRO A 774 -36.18 22.80 10.59
CA PRO A 774 -36.66 22.04 9.44
C PRO A 774 -37.03 22.94 8.26
N GLU A 775 -36.44 22.67 7.09
CA GLU A 775 -36.64 23.42 5.85
C GLU A 775 -38.13 23.46 5.44
N SER A 776 -38.79 22.30 5.42
CA SER A 776 -40.21 22.20 5.06
C SER A 776 -41.11 23.00 6.01
N ALA A 777 -40.75 23.10 7.29
CA ALA A 777 -41.49 23.92 8.25
C ALA A 777 -41.34 25.42 7.97
N LEU A 778 -40.13 25.89 7.65
CA LEU A 778 -39.89 27.28 7.28
C LEU A 778 -40.61 27.64 5.97
N VAL A 779 -40.44 26.82 4.92
CA VAL A 779 -41.05 27.05 3.61
C VAL A 779 -42.58 27.08 3.74
N ALA A 780 -43.18 26.17 4.51
CA ALA A 780 -44.61 26.18 4.78
C ALA A 780 -45.06 27.41 5.57
N ALA A 781 -44.29 27.85 6.56
CA ALA A 781 -44.62 29.01 7.40
C ALA A 781 -44.59 30.34 6.62
N LEU A 782 -43.72 30.45 5.60
CA LEU A 782 -43.60 31.65 4.76
C LEU A 782 -44.49 31.59 3.51
N ALA A 783 -45.12 30.46 3.22
CA ALA A 783 -45.97 30.30 2.03
C ALA A 783 -47.10 31.34 2.00
N ASN A 784 -47.29 31.97 0.84
CA ASN A 784 -48.29 33.03 0.61
C ASN A 784 -48.08 34.32 1.45
N THR A 785 -46.86 34.56 1.94
CA THR A 785 -46.45 35.84 2.54
C THR A 785 -45.61 36.66 1.56
N GLU A 786 -45.42 37.96 1.83
CA GLU A 786 -44.52 38.82 1.03
C GLU A 786 -43.06 38.36 1.08
N ARG A 787 -42.68 37.59 2.12
CA ARG A 787 -41.35 37.03 2.35
C ARG A 787 -41.25 35.55 1.95
N ALA A 788 -42.21 35.02 1.18
CA ALA A 788 -42.21 33.62 0.74
C ALA A 788 -40.88 33.24 0.06
N THR A 789 -40.37 32.05 0.34
CA THR A 789 -39.16 31.53 -0.32
C THR A 789 -39.46 31.21 -1.80
N LYS A 790 -38.41 30.96 -2.58
CA LYS A 790 -38.53 30.50 -3.97
C LYS A 790 -38.75 28.99 -4.09
N LEU A 791 -38.74 28.27 -2.98
CA LEU A 791 -38.74 26.81 -2.96
C LEU A 791 -40.16 26.25 -3.07
N ASP A 792 -40.29 25.14 -3.80
CA ASP A 792 -41.52 24.36 -3.85
C ASP A 792 -41.57 23.41 -2.64
N LEU A 793 -42.56 23.63 -1.76
CA LEU A 793 -42.72 22.83 -0.54
C LEU A 793 -42.87 21.33 -0.82
N ARG A 794 -43.53 20.93 -1.91
CA ARG A 794 -43.70 19.51 -2.23
C ARG A 794 -42.37 18.89 -2.61
N LYS A 795 -41.57 19.57 -3.43
CA LYS A 795 -40.24 19.07 -3.84
C LYS A 795 -39.28 18.96 -2.66
N VAL A 796 -39.34 19.89 -1.70
CA VAL A 796 -38.58 19.78 -0.43
C VAL A 796 -38.99 18.52 0.32
N MET A 797 -40.29 18.31 0.55
CA MET A 797 -40.79 17.13 1.26
C MET A 797 -40.48 15.81 0.52
N ASP A 798 -40.42 15.81 -0.81
CA ASP A 798 -40.11 14.62 -1.59
C ASP A 798 -38.67 14.11 -1.39
N LEU A 799 -37.76 14.93 -0.85
CA LEU A 799 -36.38 14.54 -0.52
C LEU A 799 -36.23 13.99 0.91
N GLU A 800 -37.19 14.23 1.80
CA GLU A 800 -37.12 13.79 3.21
C GLU A 800 -36.99 12.25 3.35
N PRO A 801 -37.72 11.41 2.58
CA PRO A 801 -37.59 9.95 2.68
C PRO A 801 -36.19 9.42 2.37
N TYR A 802 -35.44 10.10 1.50
CA TYR A 802 -34.05 9.76 1.23
C TYR A 802 -33.19 9.98 2.47
N TRP A 803 -33.29 11.17 3.06
CA TRP A 803 -32.50 11.53 4.24
C TRP A 803 -32.88 10.72 5.47
N GLU A 804 -34.15 10.34 5.62
CA GLU A 804 -34.59 9.38 6.65
C GLU A 804 -33.90 8.01 6.47
N ALA A 805 -33.85 7.50 5.24
CA ALA A 805 -33.19 6.24 4.93
C ALA A 805 -31.66 6.32 5.18
N VAL A 806 -31.01 7.42 4.77
CA VAL A 806 -29.59 7.68 5.07
C VAL A 806 -29.37 7.67 6.59
N ARG A 807 -30.10 8.51 7.34
CA ARG A 807 -29.95 8.63 8.80
C ARG A 807 -30.08 7.29 9.51
N LYS A 808 -31.01 6.44 9.07
CA LYS A 808 -31.18 5.08 9.62
C LYS A 808 -29.93 4.21 9.47
N VAL A 809 -29.20 4.30 8.35
CA VAL A 809 -27.93 3.58 8.14
C VAL A 809 -26.86 4.05 9.13
N TYR A 810 -26.89 5.32 9.55
CA TYR A 810 -25.93 5.94 10.46
C TYR A 810 -26.28 5.85 11.96
N LYS A 811 -27.25 5.01 12.33
CA LYS A 811 -27.73 4.84 13.72
C LYS A 811 -26.63 4.77 14.80
N PRO A 812 -25.49 4.07 14.62
CA PRO A 812 -24.42 4.02 15.64
C PRO A 812 -23.81 5.38 15.99
N PHE A 813 -23.97 6.38 15.13
CA PHE A 813 -23.38 7.70 15.28
C PHE A 813 -24.39 8.77 15.72
N GLU A 814 -25.65 8.38 15.99
CA GLU A 814 -26.64 9.26 16.60
C GLU A 814 -26.15 9.77 17.95
N SER A 815 -25.76 11.04 17.96
CA SER A 815 -25.14 11.72 19.10
C SER A 815 -25.84 13.02 19.45
N GLY A 816 -26.80 13.44 18.62
CA GLY A 816 -27.71 14.55 18.91
C GLY A 816 -28.62 14.28 20.11
N LEU A 817 -29.26 15.33 20.60
CA LEU A 817 -30.24 15.20 21.69
C LEU A 817 -31.47 14.42 21.23
N THR A 818 -32.03 13.61 22.13
CA THR A 818 -33.28 12.86 21.85
C THR A 818 -34.52 13.76 21.86
N ALA A 819 -34.44 14.94 22.47
CA ALA A 819 -35.51 15.92 22.54
C ALA A 819 -34.91 17.34 22.75
N PRO A 820 -35.68 18.41 22.47
CA PRO A 820 -35.27 19.78 22.78
C PRO A 820 -34.96 20.01 24.26
N THR A 821 -34.05 20.94 24.57
CA THR A 821 -33.71 21.31 25.95
C THR A 821 -33.54 22.81 26.12
N GLY A 822 -34.12 23.36 27.20
CA GLY A 822 -33.94 24.76 27.60
C GLY A 822 -32.65 25.02 28.37
N ARG A 823 -31.92 23.97 28.80
CA ARG A 823 -30.65 24.12 29.56
C ARG A 823 -29.57 24.84 28.74
N VAL A 824 -29.69 24.83 27.41
CA VAL A 824 -28.79 25.55 26.50
C VAL A 824 -28.71 27.05 26.77
N TYR A 825 -29.78 27.65 27.31
CA TYR A 825 -29.78 29.07 27.68
C TYR A 825 -28.99 29.39 28.95
N ASP A 826 -28.52 28.39 29.69
CA ASP A 826 -27.65 28.54 30.87
C ASP A 826 -26.20 28.17 30.54
N HIS A 827 -25.98 26.96 30.00
CA HIS A 827 -24.63 26.47 29.70
C HIS A 827 -24.07 26.94 28.35
N GLU A 828 -24.92 27.39 27.42
CA GLU A 828 -24.52 27.96 26.12
C GLU A 828 -23.58 27.05 25.30
N ILE A 829 -23.74 25.72 25.41
CA ILE A 829 -22.89 24.74 24.70
C ILE A 829 -23.40 24.63 23.26
N PRO A 830 -22.55 24.87 22.24
CA PRO A 830 -22.93 24.69 20.84
C PRO A 830 -23.33 23.25 20.51
N GLY A 831 -24.21 23.07 19.51
CA GLY A 831 -24.74 21.75 19.15
C GLY A 831 -23.66 20.69 18.95
N GLY A 832 -22.69 20.95 18.07
CA GLY A 832 -21.58 20.03 17.82
C GLY A 832 -20.66 19.77 19.03
N GLN A 833 -20.48 20.77 19.90
CA GLN A 833 -19.69 20.59 21.14
C GLN A 833 -20.45 19.71 22.14
N LEU A 834 -21.77 19.84 22.22
CA LEU A 834 -22.61 19.07 23.15
C LEU A 834 -22.52 17.57 22.84
N SER A 835 -22.66 17.20 21.57
CA SER A 835 -22.52 15.81 21.11
C SER A 835 -21.12 15.25 21.45
N ASN A 836 -20.06 16.02 21.18
CA ASN A 836 -18.68 15.63 21.49
C ASN A 836 -18.43 15.48 23.00
N LEU A 837 -18.91 16.43 23.81
CA LEU A 837 -18.71 16.43 25.26
C LEU A 837 -19.39 15.22 25.92
N ARG A 838 -20.56 14.79 25.41
CA ARG A 838 -21.23 13.55 25.85
C ARG A 838 -20.40 12.30 25.58
N GLN A 839 -19.79 12.21 24.40
CA GLN A 839 -18.90 11.08 24.08
C GLN A 839 -17.65 11.08 24.96
N GLN A 840 -17.03 12.25 25.18
CA GLN A 840 -15.88 12.39 26.07
C GLN A 840 -16.23 12.01 27.52
N ALA A 841 -17.37 12.49 28.03
CA ALA A 841 -17.86 12.12 29.36
C ALA A 841 -18.06 10.61 29.48
N THR A 842 -18.60 9.96 28.44
CA THR A 842 -18.77 8.50 28.41
C THR A 842 -17.42 7.77 28.47
N ALA A 843 -16.45 8.18 27.67
CA ALA A 843 -15.11 7.60 27.65
C ALA A 843 -14.38 7.74 29.01
N LEU A 844 -14.65 8.81 29.75
CA LEU A 844 -14.08 9.08 31.07
C LEU A 844 -14.89 8.49 32.24
N GLY A 845 -15.98 7.76 31.98
CA GLY A 845 -16.84 7.20 33.02
C GLY A 845 -17.69 8.23 33.78
N LEU A 846 -17.91 9.40 33.18
CA LEU A 846 -18.68 10.53 33.75
C LEU A 846 -20.06 10.70 33.08
N ALA A 847 -20.51 9.75 32.25
CA ALA A 847 -21.78 9.84 31.51
C ALA A 847 -22.99 10.12 32.42
N GLU A 848 -23.09 9.44 33.58
CA GLU A 848 -24.17 9.61 34.55
C GLU A 848 -24.10 10.93 35.35
N ARG A 849 -23.07 11.75 35.12
CA ARG A 849 -22.86 13.05 35.76
C ARG A 849 -22.93 14.20 34.76
N PHE A 850 -23.58 14.00 33.60
CA PHE A 850 -23.56 14.98 32.53
C PHE A 850 -24.21 16.31 32.90
N GLU A 851 -25.27 16.31 33.71
CA GLU A 851 -25.90 17.54 34.20
C GLU A 851 -24.93 18.36 35.07
N GLN A 852 -24.05 17.69 35.83
CA GLN A 852 -22.98 18.36 36.58
C GLN A 852 -21.92 18.94 35.64
N ILE A 853 -21.65 18.28 34.52
CA ILE A 853 -20.75 18.80 33.48
C ILE A 853 -21.36 20.06 32.84
N GLU A 854 -22.66 20.07 32.54
CA GLU A 854 -23.34 21.26 32.02
C GLU A 854 -23.28 22.44 33.00
N GLU A 855 -23.54 22.18 34.29
CA GLU A 855 -23.45 23.19 35.36
C GLU A 855 -22.02 23.70 35.54
N MET A 856 -21.03 22.80 35.52
CA MET A 856 -19.62 23.15 35.59
C MET A 856 -19.16 23.88 34.33
N TYR A 857 -19.74 23.59 33.17
CA TYR A 857 -19.46 24.31 31.92
C TYR A 857 -19.91 25.77 32.01
N ALA A 858 -21.11 26.02 32.54
CA ALA A 858 -21.58 27.38 32.82
C ALA A 858 -20.69 28.09 33.86
N ALA A 859 -20.18 27.37 34.86
CA ALA A 859 -19.23 27.92 35.83
C ALA A 859 -17.87 28.24 35.20
N ALA A 860 -17.31 27.31 34.42
CA ALA A 860 -16.06 27.47 33.69
C ALA A 860 -16.13 28.65 32.72
N ASP A 861 -17.25 28.83 32.01
CA ASP A 861 -17.50 29.98 31.15
C ASP A 861 -17.37 31.30 31.93
N ARG A 862 -18.04 31.41 33.09
CA ARG A 862 -17.94 32.60 33.96
C ARG A 862 -16.50 32.83 34.46
N ILE A 863 -15.81 31.76 34.86
CA ILE A 863 -14.43 31.83 35.36
C ILE A 863 -13.47 32.32 34.29
N LEU A 864 -13.68 31.89 33.04
CA LEU A 864 -12.87 32.26 31.88
C LEU A 864 -13.27 33.62 31.26
N GLY A 865 -14.19 34.37 31.88
CA GLY A 865 -14.58 35.72 31.44
C GLY A 865 -15.71 35.75 30.42
N ARG A 866 -16.54 34.71 30.35
CA ARG A 866 -17.66 34.53 29.40
C ARG A 866 -17.25 34.69 27.93
N PRO A 867 -16.23 33.99 27.41
CA PRO A 867 -15.85 34.09 26.01
C PRO A 867 -16.99 33.65 25.07
N THR A 868 -16.96 34.07 23.82
CA THR A 868 -17.77 33.46 22.77
C THR A 868 -17.39 31.99 22.65
N LYS A 869 -18.37 31.08 22.66
CA LYS A 869 -18.13 29.63 22.71
C LYS A 869 -18.45 28.97 21.38
N VAL A 870 -17.45 28.82 20.52
CA VAL A 870 -17.51 28.05 19.27
C VAL A 870 -16.16 27.40 19.06
N THR A 871 -16.03 26.35 18.25
CA THR A 871 -14.73 25.67 18.13
C THR A 871 -13.62 26.63 17.67
N PRO A 872 -12.46 26.72 18.38
CA PRO A 872 -12.04 25.86 19.49
C PRO A 872 -12.32 26.40 20.92
N SER A 873 -12.80 27.63 21.12
CA SER A 873 -13.08 28.18 22.46
C SER A 873 -14.13 27.36 23.23
N SER A 874 -15.15 26.81 22.55
CA SER A 874 -16.14 25.92 23.18
C SER A 874 -15.50 24.64 23.75
N LYS A 875 -14.41 24.16 23.13
CA LYS A 875 -13.64 23.02 23.62
C LYS A 875 -12.83 23.40 24.85
N VAL A 876 -12.21 24.59 24.87
CA VAL A 876 -11.47 25.09 26.04
C VAL A 876 -12.34 25.06 27.30
N VAL A 877 -13.56 25.60 27.21
CA VAL A 877 -14.52 25.59 28.33
C VAL A 877 -14.93 24.15 28.68
N GLY A 878 -15.10 23.29 27.67
CA GLY A 878 -15.47 21.88 27.85
C GLY A 878 -14.41 21.02 28.53
N ASP A 879 -13.16 21.15 28.13
CA ASP A 879 -12.01 20.46 28.71
C ASP A 879 -11.86 20.84 30.19
N LEU A 880 -12.01 22.14 30.52
CA LEU A 880 -12.00 22.61 31.90
C LEU A 880 -13.16 22.01 32.71
N ALA A 881 -14.37 22.06 32.16
CA ALA A 881 -15.57 21.54 32.84
C ALA A 881 -15.46 20.04 33.15
N LEU A 882 -15.03 19.24 32.16
CA LEU A 882 -14.80 17.81 32.34
C LEU A 882 -13.73 17.54 33.40
N HIS A 883 -12.61 18.26 33.35
CA HIS A 883 -11.52 18.10 34.31
C HIS A 883 -11.99 18.40 35.74
N LEU A 884 -12.67 19.53 35.96
CA LEU A 884 -13.15 19.93 37.28
C LEU A 884 -14.19 18.94 37.85
N VAL A 885 -15.09 18.42 37.00
CA VAL A 885 -16.05 17.37 37.43
C VAL A 885 -15.34 16.06 37.77
N ALA A 886 -14.32 15.68 37.00
CA ALA A 886 -13.55 14.46 37.22
C ALA A 886 -12.83 14.47 38.57
N VAL A 887 -12.24 15.60 38.96
CA VAL A 887 -11.54 15.76 40.24
C VAL A 887 -12.45 16.16 41.40
N GLY A 888 -13.74 16.42 41.13
CA GLY A 888 -14.71 16.87 42.14
C GLY A 888 -14.39 18.26 42.71
N ALA A 889 -13.83 19.14 41.89
CA ALA A 889 -13.46 20.50 42.30
C ALA A 889 -14.69 21.38 42.55
N ASP A 890 -14.58 22.26 43.54
CA ASP A 890 -15.50 23.39 43.72
C ASP A 890 -15.08 24.52 42.75
N PRO A 891 -15.97 25.01 41.86
CA PRO A 891 -15.65 26.07 40.91
C PRO A 891 -15.23 27.38 41.60
N GLU A 892 -15.76 27.69 42.79
CA GLU A 892 -15.37 28.90 43.53
C GLU A 892 -13.94 28.78 44.09
N GLU A 893 -13.57 27.59 44.59
CA GLU A 893 -12.20 27.33 45.04
C GLU A 893 -11.21 27.40 43.88
N PHE A 894 -11.55 26.79 42.75
CA PHE A 894 -10.72 26.83 41.54
C PHE A 894 -10.51 28.27 41.05
N ALA A 895 -11.56 29.09 41.01
CA ALA A 895 -11.48 30.48 40.59
C ALA A 895 -10.60 31.32 41.54
N ALA A 896 -10.64 31.05 42.85
CA ALA A 896 -9.86 31.77 43.84
C ALA A 896 -8.36 31.40 43.80
N ASP A 897 -8.04 30.13 43.59
CA ASP A 897 -6.67 29.59 43.61
C ASP A 897 -6.44 28.49 42.56
N PRO A 898 -6.32 28.85 41.27
CA PRO A 898 -6.18 27.89 40.17
C PRO A 898 -4.87 27.10 40.20
N LYS A 899 -3.90 27.48 41.05
CA LYS A 899 -2.61 26.77 41.19
C LYS A 899 -2.71 25.45 41.94
N LYS A 900 -3.78 25.25 42.71
CA LYS A 900 -4.04 24.00 43.42
C LYS A 900 -4.49 22.86 42.51
N PHE A 901 -4.84 23.18 41.26
CA PHE A 901 -5.42 22.26 40.31
C PHE A 901 -4.52 22.16 39.07
N ASP A 902 -4.50 20.97 38.48
CA ASP A 902 -4.02 20.82 37.13
C ASP A 902 -4.98 21.56 36.18
N ILE A 903 -4.44 22.25 35.18
CA ILE A 903 -5.23 23.00 34.22
C ILE A 903 -4.95 22.40 32.83
N PRO A 904 -5.99 22.04 32.05
CA PRO A 904 -5.80 21.53 30.71
C PRO A 904 -4.98 22.49 29.83
N ASP A 905 -4.11 21.95 28.98
CA ASP A 905 -3.27 22.74 28.07
C ASP A 905 -4.08 23.69 27.16
N SER A 906 -5.27 23.27 26.74
CA SER A 906 -6.17 24.10 25.93
C SER A 906 -6.61 25.38 26.65
N VAL A 907 -6.77 25.31 27.98
CA VAL A 907 -7.11 26.45 28.83
C VAL A 907 -5.89 27.34 29.05
N ILE A 908 -4.71 26.74 29.25
CA ILE A 908 -3.45 27.49 29.37
C ILE A 908 -3.15 28.27 28.08
N GLY A 909 -3.27 27.62 26.92
CA GLY A 909 -3.10 28.26 25.61
C GLY A 909 -4.10 29.40 25.38
N PHE A 910 -5.37 29.20 25.70
CA PHE A 910 -6.38 30.25 25.66
C PHE A 910 -6.01 31.46 26.53
N LEU A 911 -5.68 31.22 27.82
CA LEU A 911 -5.29 32.28 28.74
C LEU A 911 -4.00 32.99 28.33
N ALA A 912 -3.13 32.31 27.57
CA ALA A 912 -1.93 32.92 27.01
C ALA A 912 -2.19 33.79 25.78
N GLY A 913 -3.39 33.75 25.20
CA GLY A 913 -3.79 34.55 24.04
C GLY A 913 -3.66 33.82 22.69
N GLU A 914 -3.49 32.49 22.68
CA GLU A 914 -3.35 31.73 21.42
C GLU A 914 -4.56 31.84 20.48
N LEU A 915 -5.75 32.11 21.04
CA LEU A 915 -7.00 32.26 20.28
C LEU A 915 -7.39 33.72 20.02
N GLY A 916 -6.54 34.68 20.38
CA GLY A 916 -6.89 36.11 20.40
C GLY A 916 -7.41 36.57 21.76
N GLU A 917 -8.00 37.77 21.80
CA GLU A 917 -8.52 38.39 23.02
C GLU A 917 -10.06 38.27 23.09
N PRO A 918 -10.64 37.80 24.21
CA PRO A 918 -12.10 37.71 24.34
C PRO A 918 -12.74 39.10 24.51
N ALA A 919 -14.04 39.21 24.17
CA ALA A 919 -14.76 40.49 24.15
C ALA A 919 -14.74 41.28 25.48
N ASN A 920 -14.67 40.59 26.62
CA ASN A 920 -14.62 41.20 27.95
C ASN A 920 -13.18 41.34 28.50
N GLY A 921 -12.17 41.09 27.68
CA GLY A 921 -10.78 40.92 28.12
C GLY A 921 -10.59 39.66 28.97
N PHE A 922 -9.34 39.37 29.32
CA PHE A 922 -9.04 38.22 30.18
C PHE A 922 -9.40 38.48 31.65
N PRO A 923 -9.91 37.48 32.38
CA PRO A 923 -10.30 37.63 33.78
C PRO A 923 -9.08 37.79 34.69
N GLU A 924 -8.87 38.97 35.27
CA GLU A 924 -7.83 39.22 36.28
C GLU A 924 -8.42 39.31 37.70
N PRO A 925 -7.73 38.79 38.75
CA PRO A 925 -6.37 38.25 38.75
C PRO A 925 -6.28 36.74 38.41
N PHE A 926 -7.36 36.12 37.91
CA PHE A 926 -7.40 34.67 37.63
C PHE A 926 -6.35 34.26 36.60
N ARG A 927 -6.29 34.94 35.45
CA ARG A 927 -5.32 34.69 34.37
C ARG A 927 -3.89 34.76 34.89
N THR A 928 -3.53 35.84 35.59
CA THR A 928 -2.19 35.98 36.18
C THR A 928 -1.85 34.81 37.11
N LYS A 929 -2.79 34.38 37.97
CA LYS A 929 -2.56 33.23 38.88
C LYS A 929 -2.44 31.91 38.12
N ALA A 930 -3.24 31.71 37.08
CA ALA A 930 -3.27 30.47 36.29
C ALA A 930 -2.04 30.32 35.40
N LEU A 931 -1.39 31.40 34.97
CA LEU A 931 -0.17 31.34 34.15
C LEU A 931 1.14 31.38 34.96
N ASP A 932 1.07 31.77 36.24
CA ASP A 932 2.27 31.92 37.07
C ASP A 932 3.07 30.61 37.19
N GLY A 933 4.36 30.68 36.86
CA GLY A 933 5.29 29.55 36.85
C GLY A 933 5.13 28.57 35.67
N ARG A 934 4.26 28.84 34.69
CA ARG A 934 4.04 27.98 33.51
C ARG A 934 4.69 28.57 32.25
N THR A 935 5.38 27.72 31.48
CA THR A 935 5.93 28.09 30.17
C THR A 935 4.86 27.85 29.12
N VAL A 936 4.47 28.89 28.39
CA VAL A 936 3.52 28.78 27.27
C VAL A 936 4.32 28.73 25.96
N PRO A 937 4.28 27.62 25.21
CA PRO A 937 4.95 27.54 23.92
C PRO A 937 4.15 28.30 22.85
N ILE A 938 4.57 29.52 22.50
CA ILE A 938 4.07 30.20 21.29
C ILE A 938 4.61 29.45 20.08
N ARG A 939 3.74 28.78 19.33
CA ARG A 939 4.10 28.05 18.11
C ARG A 939 3.92 28.94 16.89
N ASP A 940 5.00 29.60 16.45
CA ASP A 940 5.08 30.10 15.09
C ASP A 940 5.47 28.93 14.18
N ALA A 941 4.51 28.39 13.43
CA ALA A 941 4.77 27.35 12.45
C ALA A 941 5.39 27.99 11.19
N GLU A 942 6.62 27.65 10.86
CA GLU A 942 7.22 28.02 9.56
C GLU A 942 6.89 26.96 8.50
N VAL A 943 6.64 27.40 7.27
CA VAL A 943 6.49 26.51 6.10
C VAL A 943 7.88 26.26 5.53
N SER A 944 8.20 25.00 5.24
CA SER A 944 9.48 24.66 4.61
C SER A 944 9.57 25.20 3.18
N GLU A 945 10.79 25.39 2.64
CA GLU A 945 10.96 25.83 1.24
C GLU A 945 10.30 24.86 0.24
N GLU A 946 10.38 23.55 0.52
CA GLU A 946 9.73 22.51 -0.30
C GLU A 946 8.21 22.66 -0.30
N ASP A 947 7.62 22.86 0.87
CA ASP A 947 6.17 23.01 1.04
C ASP A 947 5.68 24.31 0.41
N ALA A 948 6.44 25.40 0.54
CA ALA A 948 6.13 26.67 -0.10
C ALA A 948 6.09 26.54 -1.64
N VAL A 949 7.03 25.80 -2.24
CA VAL A 949 7.03 25.51 -3.68
C VAL A 949 5.84 24.63 -4.07
N ALA A 950 5.51 23.61 -3.27
CA ALA A 950 4.38 22.72 -3.55
C ALA A 950 3.03 23.45 -3.44
N LEU A 951 2.86 24.36 -2.47
CA LEU A 951 1.68 25.21 -2.33
C LEU A 951 1.44 26.14 -3.54
N GLN A 952 2.48 26.47 -4.30
CA GLN A 952 2.34 27.28 -5.52
C GLN A 952 1.86 26.49 -6.75
N LYS A 953 1.68 25.18 -6.67
CA LYS A 953 1.26 24.33 -7.80
C LYS A 953 -0.18 23.83 -7.62
N PRO A 954 -1.19 24.52 -8.21
CA PRO A 954 -2.60 24.15 -8.04
C PRO A 954 -2.90 22.71 -8.45
N GLY A 955 -3.93 22.14 -7.85
CA GLY A 955 -4.31 20.74 -8.08
C GLY A 955 -3.71 19.79 -7.07
N ARG A 956 -3.47 18.54 -7.50
CA ARG A 956 -3.24 17.43 -6.58
C ARG A 956 -2.03 17.65 -5.65
N GLU A 957 -0.96 18.25 -6.17
CA GLU A 957 0.27 18.52 -5.40
C GLU A 957 0.00 19.48 -4.23
N ARG A 958 -0.66 20.62 -4.49
CA ARG A 958 -1.11 21.54 -3.44
C ARG A 958 -2.11 20.88 -2.49
N GLN A 959 -3.10 20.12 -2.98
CA GLN A 959 -4.11 19.46 -2.14
C GLN A 959 -3.50 18.49 -1.12
N VAL A 960 -2.57 17.64 -1.57
CA VAL A 960 -1.85 16.69 -0.69
C VAL A 960 -0.98 17.45 0.32
N THR A 961 -0.32 18.52 -0.12
CA THR A 961 0.46 19.40 0.77
C THR A 961 -0.42 20.04 1.84
N LEU A 962 -1.58 20.57 1.46
CA LEU A 962 -2.56 21.15 2.38
C LEU A 962 -3.12 20.12 3.36
N ASN A 963 -3.42 18.89 2.92
CA ASN A 963 -3.81 17.79 3.82
C ASN A 963 -2.76 17.60 4.92
N ARG A 964 -1.49 17.43 4.53
CA ARG A 964 -0.39 17.20 5.47
C ARG A 964 -0.14 18.39 6.40
N LEU A 965 -0.18 19.63 5.89
CA LEU A 965 0.06 20.83 6.70
C LEU A 965 -1.08 21.09 7.70
N LEU A 966 -2.33 20.94 7.27
CA LEU A 966 -3.49 21.22 8.11
C LEU A 966 -3.75 20.08 9.11
N PHE A 967 -3.58 18.83 8.67
CA PHE A 967 -3.90 17.63 9.44
C PHE A 967 -2.86 16.52 9.22
N PRO A 968 -1.63 16.63 9.76
CA PRO A 968 -0.57 15.66 9.52
C PRO A 968 -0.92 14.25 10.01
N GLY A 969 -1.53 14.14 11.21
CA GLY A 969 -1.98 12.86 11.77
C GLY A 969 -3.09 12.20 10.93
N PRO A 970 -4.24 12.87 10.75
CA PRO A 970 -5.34 12.35 9.91
C PRO A 970 -4.92 12.03 8.47
N THR A 971 -4.01 12.81 7.88
CA THR A 971 -3.48 12.55 6.54
C THR A 971 -2.69 11.25 6.51
N LYS A 972 -1.81 11.02 7.51
CA LYS A 972 -1.08 9.76 7.63
C LYS A 972 -2.01 8.56 7.82
N GLU A 973 -3.06 8.71 8.62
CA GLU A 973 -4.08 7.67 8.83
C GLU A 973 -4.84 7.37 7.51
N TYR A 974 -5.21 8.40 6.76
CA TYR A 974 -5.85 8.28 5.44
C TYR A 974 -4.92 7.58 4.43
N GLU A 975 -3.66 8.00 4.33
CA GLU A 975 -2.67 7.41 3.41
C GLU A 975 -2.46 5.92 3.74
N GLN A 976 -2.35 5.58 5.03
CA GLN A 976 -2.25 4.18 5.47
C GLN A 976 -3.51 3.37 5.11
N ALA A 977 -4.70 3.98 5.23
CA ALA A 977 -5.95 3.35 4.84
C ALA A 977 -6.04 3.14 3.33
N ASP A 978 -5.67 4.12 2.50
CA ASP A 978 -5.65 3.99 1.04
C ASP A 978 -4.61 2.97 0.55
N GLU A 979 -3.43 2.93 1.17
CA GLU A 979 -2.42 1.90 0.87
C GLU A 979 -2.97 0.50 1.17
N THR A 980 -3.60 0.32 2.33
CA THR A 980 -4.06 -0.98 2.82
C THR A 980 -5.33 -1.47 2.10
N TYR A 981 -6.31 -0.58 1.95
CA TYR A 981 -7.67 -0.90 1.52
C TYR A 981 -8.08 -0.26 0.18
N GLY A 982 -7.32 0.72 -0.32
CA GLY A 982 -7.67 1.50 -1.50
C GLY A 982 -8.82 2.48 -1.22
N ASP A 983 -9.41 2.99 -2.30
CA ASP A 983 -10.52 3.94 -2.23
C ASP A 983 -11.76 3.32 -1.56
N LEU A 984 -11.98 3.61 -0.28
CA LEU A 984 -13.13 3.13 0.47
C LEU A 984 -14.43 3.86 0.10
N SER A 985 -14.37 5.02 -0.54
CA SER A 985 -15.54 5.86 -0.84
C SER A 985 -16.54 5.19 -1.79
N VAL A 986 -16.07 4.25 -2.61
CA VAL A 986 -16.89 3.51 -3.60
C VAL A 986 -17.75 2.41 -2.97
N ILE A 987 -17.39 1.93 -1.77
CA ILE A 987 -18.13 0.87 -1.06
C ILE A 987 -19.49 1.44 -0.60
N PRO A 988 -20.62 0.73 -0.80
CA PRO A 988 -21.89 1.20 -0.26
C PRO A 988 -21.88 1.28 1.27
N THR A 989 -22.58 2.27 1.83
CA THR A 989 -22.48 2.61 3.26
C THR A 989 -22.87 1.49 4.21
N PRO A 990 -23.93 0.69 3.95
CA PRO A 990 -24.22 -0.46 4.81
C PRO A 990 -23.06 -1.46 4.90
N GLU A 991 -22.43 -1.80 3.78
CA GLU A 991 -21.31 -2.75 3.75
C GLU A 991 -20.03 -2.15 4.34
N TYR A 992 -19.80 -0.86 4.12
CA TYR A 992 -18.69 -0.13 4.73
C TYR A 992 -18.77 -0.14 6.27
N LEU A 993 -19.98 0.03 6.84
CA LEU A 993 -20.18 0.12 8.29
C LEU A 993 -20.41 -1.23 8.99
N TYR A 994 -21.03 -2.19 8.29
CA TYR A 994 -21.55 -3.43 8.89
C TYR A 994 -21.07 -4.71 8.21
N GLY A 995 -20.30 -4.61 7.11
CA GLY A 995 -19.76 -5.76 6.41
C GLY A 995 -20.77 -6.48 5.49
N MET A 996 -20.36 -7.64 5.00
CA MET A 996 -21.06 -8.43 3.99
C MET A 996 -21.99 -9.48 4.60
N GLU A 997 -23.03 -9.85 3.85
CA GLU A 997 -23.90 -10.99 4.13
C GLU A 997 -23.52 -12.17 3.26
N HIS A 998 -23.68 -13.37 3.84
CA HIS A 998 -23.45 -14.61 3.12
C HIS A 998 -24.46 -14.79 1.98
N GLY A 999 -23.99 -15.14 0.79
CA GLY A 999 -24.83 -15.38 -0.39
C GLY A 999 -25.41 -14.13 -1.04
N HIS A 1000 -24.86 -12.95 -0.75
CA HIS A 1000 -25.24 -11.68 -1.38
C HIS A 1000 -24.10 -11.12 -2.24
N GLU A 1001 -24.42 -10.73 -3.47
CA GLU A 1001 -23.47 -10.15 -4.41
C GLU A 1001 -23.53 -8.61 -4.35
N TYR A 1002 -22.38 -7.99 -4.07
CA TYR A 1002 -22.20 -6.55 -3.96
C TYR A 1002 -21.49 -6.00 -5.19
N GLY A 1003 -22.18 -5.12 -5.93
CA GLY A 1003 -21.61 -4.40 -7.07
C GLY A 1003 -20.88 -3.12 -6.65
N VAL A 1004 -19.55 -3.09 -6.79
CA VAL A 1004 -18.72 -1.90 -6.52
C VAL A 1004 -18.22 -1.30 -7.84
N LYS A 1005 -18.69 -0.09 -8.16
CA LYS A 1005 -18.28 0.65 -9.35
C LYS A 1005 -17.03 1.47 -9.05
N LEU A 1006 -15.91 1.10 -9.67
CA LEU A 1006 -14.65 1.85 -9.57
C LEU A 1006 -14.54 2.96 -10.61
N ASP A 1007 -15.04 2.70 -11.81
CA ASP A 1007 -14.97 3.63 -12.94
C ASP A 1007 -16.06 3.28 -13.97
N LYS A 1008 -16.20 4.09 -15.02
CA LYS A 1008 -17.09 3.82 -16.15
C LYS A 1008 -16.71 2.49 -16.82
N GLY A 1009 -17.58 1.50 -16.66
CA GLY A 1009 -17.39 0.15 -17.21
C GLY A 1009 -16.52 -0.77 -16.35
N VAL A 1010 -16.08 -0.33 -15.16
CA VAL A 1010 -15.31 -1.13 -14.21
C VAL A 1010 -16.14 -1.38 -12.96
N ASN A 1011 -16.84 -2.52 -12.95
CA ASN A 1011 -17.58 -3.02 -11.78
C ASN A 1011 -16.88 -4.25 -11.21
N LEU A 1012 -16.75 -4.29 -9.89
CA LEU A 1012 -16.39 -5.48 -9.14
C LEU A 1012 -17.65 -6.10 -8.56
N LEU A 1013 -17.76 -7.41 -8.66
CA LEU A 1013 -18.77 -8.22 -7.99
C LEU A 1013 -18.08 -8.91 -6.81
N LEU A 1014 -18.49 -8.54 -5.61
CA LEU A 1014 -17.90 -9.01 -4.34
C LEU A 1014 -18.95 -9.81 -3.57
N GLU A 1015 -18.58 -10.95 -3.01
CA GLU A 1015 -19.51 -11.78 -2.23
C GLU A 1015 -18.78 -12.47 -1.07
N LEU A 1016 -19.52 -12.78 -0.01
CA LEU A 1016 -19.06 -13.58 1.12
C LEU A 1016 -19.56 -15.02 1.00
N GLU A 1017 -18.64 -15.98 1.00
CA GLU A 1017 -18.93 -17.42 0.93
C GLU A 1017 -18.84 -18.10 2.29
N ALA A 1018 -17.81 -17.80 3.08
CA ALA A 1018 -17.64 -18.41 4.39
C ALA A 1018 -16.68 -17.61 5.27
N ILE A 1019 -16.80 -17.80 6.58
CA ILE A 1019 -15.83 -17.31 7.56
C ILE A 1019 -15.37 -18.53 8.37
N ALA A 1020 -14.07 -18.81 8.35
CA ALA A 1020 -13.49 -19.89 9.11
C ALA A 1020 -13.48 -19.58 10.62
N GLU A 1021 -13.34 -20.65 11.41
CA GLU A 1021 -12.98 -20.51 12.82
C GLU A 1021 -11.59 -19.88 12.97
N PRO A 1022 -11.34 -19.18 14.09
CA PRO A 1022 -10.08 -18.50 14.34
C PRO A 1022 -8.97 -19.53 14.60
N ASP A 1023 -7.78 -19.27 14.09
CA ASP A 1023 -6.58 -20.06 14.44
C ASP A 1023 -6.03 -19.68 15.83
N GLU A 1024 -4.92 -20.29 16.25
CA GLU A 1024 -4.26 -20.04 17.55
C GLU A 1024 -3.74 -18.60 17.71
N LYS A 1025 -3.50 -17.91 16.59
CA LYS A 1025 -3.13 -16.48 16.55
C LYS A 1025 -4.38 -15.59 16.53
N GLY A 1026 -5.57 -16.19 16.56
CA GLY A 1026 -6.89 -15.58 16.43
C GLY A 1026 -7.10 -14.89 15.09
N MET A 1027 -6.53 -15.42 14.02
CA MET A 1027 -6.80 -15.03 12.64
C MET A 1027 -7.92 -15.90 12.07
N ARG A 1028 -8.89 -15.29 11.37
CA ARG A 1028 -9.91 -15.98 10.60
C ARG A 1028 -9.60 -15.87 9.11
N THR A 1029 -9.80 -16.96 8.39
CA THR A 1029 -9.84 -16.92 6.93
C THR A 1029 -11.26 -16.64 6.46
N VAL A 1030 -11.47 -15.51 5.81
CA VAL A 1030 -12.73 -15.11 5.18
C VAL A 1030 -12.68 -15.51 3.70
N MET A 1031 -13.52 -16.45 3.30
CA MET A 1031 -13.68 -16.86 1.92
C MET A 1031 -14.62 -15.90 1.22
N THR A 1032 -14.09 -15.16 0.26
CA THR A 1032 -14.87 -14.20 -0.54
C THR A 1032 -14.86 -14.59 -2.00
N VAL A 1033 -15.76 -14.04 -2.79
CA VAL A 1033 -15.76 -14.14 -4.25
C VAL A 1033 -15.51 -12.76 -4.85
N HIS A 1034 -14.65 -12.70 -5.85
CA HIS A 1034 -14.34 -11.50 -6.63
C HIS A 1034 -14.48 -11.81 -8.12
N ASN A 1035 -15.50 -11.24 -8.77
CA ASN A 1035 -15.85 -11.49 -10.16
C ASN A 1035 -15.93 -12.99 -10.49
N GLY A 1036 -16.66 -13.74 -9.66
CA GLY A 1036 -16.85 -15.18 -9.80
C GLY A 1036 -15.65 -16.06 -9.41
N GLN A 1037 -14.64 -15.49 -8.75
CA GLN A 1037 -13.47 -16.24 -8.28
C GLN A 1037 -13.28 -16.17 -6.78
N LEU A 1038 -13.05 -17.33 -6.17
CA LEU A 1038 -12.73 -17.43 -4.75
C LEU A 1038 -11.45 -16.66 -4.42
N ARG A 1039 -11.51 -15.93 -3.31
CA ARG A 1039 -10.45 -15.07 -2.77
C ARG A 1039 -10.46 -15.21 -1.24
N PRO A 1040 -9.57 -16.02 -0.66
CA PRO A 1040 -9.39 -16.06 0.78
C PRO A 1040 -8.71 -14.76 1.25
N VAL A 1041 -9.22 -14.20 2.34
CA VAL A 1041 -8.69 -13.02 3.02
C VAL A 1041 -8.49 -13.34 4.49
N SER A 1042 -7.28 -13.16 5.01
CA SER A 1042 -6.99 -13.37 6.43
C SER A 1042 -7.29 -12.09 7.22
N VAL A 1043 -8.02 -12.22 8.32
CA VAL A 1043 -8.47 -11.11 9.17
C VAL A 1043 -8.22 -11.46 10.63
N ARG A 1044 -7.69 -10.50 11.41
CA ARG A 1044 -7.55 -10.66 12.86
C ARG A 1044 -8.92 -10.50 13.52
N ASP A 1045 -9.35 -11.52 14.28
CA ASP A 1045 -10.51 -11.43 15.16
C ASP A 1045 -10.10 -10.72 16.46
N LYS A 1046 -10.50 -9.45 16.58
CA LYS A 1046 -10.16 -8.57 17.70
C LYS A 1046 -10.83 -8.98 19.02
N SER A 1047 -11.83 -9.85 18.97
CA SER A 1047 -12.49 -10.38 20.18
C SER A 1047 -11.67 -11.46 20.90
N ILE A 1048 -10.68 -12.04 20.21
CA ILE A 1048 -9.87 -13.17 20.70
C ILE A 1048 -8.48 -12.68 21.12
N LYS A 1049 -8.17 -12.81 22.41
CA LYS A 1049 -6.81 -12.63 22.92
C LYS A 1049 -5.93 -13.75 22.37
N ALA A 1050 -4.88 -13.42 21.60
CA ALA A 1050 -3.99 -14.44 21.05
C ALA A 1050 -3.33 -15.23 22.19
N GLU A 1051 -3.41 -16.56 22.15
CA GLU A 1051 -2.75 -17.44 23.13
C GLU A 1051 -1.25 -17.59 22.83
N VAL A 1052 -0.84 -17.31 21.58
CA VAL A 1052 0.56 -17.30 21.14
C VAL A 1052 1.02 -15.85 21.01
N SER A 1053 2.02 -15.45 21.80
CA SER A 1053 2.68 -14.15 21.64
C SER A 1053 3.29 -14.08 20.24
N ALA A 1054 2.96 -13.04 19.47
CA ALA A 1054 3.67 -12.75 18.23
C ALA A 1054 5.18 -12.71 18.52
N THR A 1055 5.99 -13.30 17.62
CA THR A 1055 7.44 -13.27 17.73
C THR A 1055 7.88 -11.81 17.87
N GLU A 1056 8.62 -11.51 18.93
CA GLU A 1056 9.04 -10.15 19.24
C GLU A 1056 9.93 -9.63 18.11
N ARG A 1057 9.75 -8.39 17.67
CA ARG A 1057 10.61 -7.77 16.65
C ARG A 1057 11.74 -6.96 17.27
N ALA A 1058 12.90 -7.00 16.62
CA ALA A 1058 14.01 -6.12 16.93
C ALA A 1058 13.63 -4.68 16.60
N ASP A 1059 13.98 -3.74 17.50
CA ASP A 1059 13.82 -2.32 17.25
C ASP A 1059 14.99 -1.88 16.36
N ALA A 1060 14.69 -1.53 15.10
CA ALA A 1060 15.71 -1.13 14.14
C ALA A 1060 16.48 0.15 14.54
N SER A 1061 15.94 0.95 15.46
CA SER A 1061 16.61 2.13 16.01
C SER A 1061 17.52 1.80 17.21
N ASN A 1062 17.45 0.58 17.73
CA ASN A 1062 18.22 0.14 18.89
C ASN A 1062 19.34 -0.86 18.48
N PRO A 1063 20.63 -0.46 18.54
CA PRO A 1063 21.74 -1.33 18.17
C PRO A 1063 21.93 -2.54 19.12
N ASP A 1064 21.30 -2.52 20.29
CA ASP A 1064 21.36 -3.61 21.28
C ASP A 1064 20.48 -4.80 20.90
N HIS A 1065 19.54 -4.60 19.96
CA HIS A 1065 18.63 -5.64 19.48
C HIS A 1065 19.20 -6.31 18.23
N VAL A 1066 19.57 -7.59 18.33
CA VAL A 1066 20.01 -8.36 17.17
C VAL A 1066 18.80 -9.07 16.58
N GLY A 1067 18.36 -8.60 15.42
CA GLY A 1067 17.27 -9.20 14.65
C GLY A 1067 17.73 -10.22 13.62
N ALA A 1068 16.83 -11.12 13.21
CA ALA A 1068 17.04 -12.01 12.08
C ALA A 1068 17.14 -11.18 10.81
N PRO A 1069 18.24 -11.29 10.02
CA PRO A 1069 18.45 -10.43 8.85
C PRO A 1069 17.44 -10.72 7.73
N PHE A 1070 16.98 -11.96 7.66
CA PHE A 1070 15.97 -12.41 6.71
C PHE A 1070 15.17 -13.59 7.27
N ALA A 1071 14.15 -14.03 6.54
CA ALA A 1071 13.33 -15.15 6.95
C ALA A 1071 14.09 -16.46 6.77
N GLY A 1072 14.07 -17.34 7.77
CA GLY A 1072 14.83 -18.59 7.75
C GLY A 1072 14.77 -19.32 9.08
N ALA A 1073 15.33 -20.53 9.12
CA ALA A 1073 15.46 -21.28 10.37
C ALA A 1073 16.66 -20.74 11.15
N VAL A 1074 16.42 -20.13 12.31
CA VAL A 1074 17.47 -19.52 13.14
C VAL A 1074 17.79 -20.42 14.32
N LYS A 1075 19.08 -20.66 14.54
CA LYS A 1075 19.64 -21.39 15.68
C LYS A 1075 20.59 -20.49 16.44
N VAL A 1076 20.26 -20.16 17.67
CA VAL A 1076 21.16 -19.37 18.53
C VAL A 1076 22.36 -20.22 18.96
N THR A 1077 23.55 -19.62 18.93
CA THR A 1077 24.83 -20.27 19.27
C THR A 1077 25.43 -19.76 20.58
N VAL A 1078 24.76 -18.83 21.26
CA VAL A 1078 25.20 -18.20 22.52
C VAL A 1078 24.16 -18.37 23.63
N GLU A 1079 24.60 -18.25 24.88
CA GLU A 1079 23.74 -18.36 26.05
C GLU A 1079 23.52 -17.00 26.75
N GLN A 1080 22.41 -16.88 27.48
CA GLN A 1080 22.17 -15.71 28.31
C GLN A 1080 23.29 -15.54 29.36
N GLY A 1081 23.84 -14.34 29.46
CA GLY A 1081 24.98 -14.02 30.34
C GLY A 1081 26.36 -14.19 29.71
N GLN A 1082 26.45 -14.68 28.47
CA GLN A 1082 27.71 -14.79 27.72
C GLN A 1082 28.22 -13.42 27.26
N GLU A 1083 29.52 -13.14 27.40
CA GLU A 1083 30.16 -11.97 26.80
C GLU A 1083 30.42 -12.23 25.30
N VAL A 1084 30.12 -11.23 24.47
CA VAL A 1084 30.34 -11.27 23.02
C VAL A 1084 31.01 -9.97 22.54
N ALA A 1085 31.95 -10.10 21.60
CA ALA A 1085 32.57 -8.98 20.92
C ALA A 1085 31.70 -8.46 19.76
N ALA A 1086 31.90 -7.21 19.37
CA ALA A 1086 31.31 -6.69 18.14
C ALA A 1086 31.81 -7.50 16.93
N GLY A 1087 30.89 -8.00 16.11
CA GLY A 1087 31.14 -8.89 14.98
C GLY A 1087 31.16 -10.39 15.33
N GLU A 1088 31.02 -10.77 16.59
CA GLU A 1088 30.97 -12.17 17.01
C GLU A 1088 29.63 -12.82 16.66
N THR A 1089 29.67 -14.09 16.23
CA THR A 1089 28.47 -14.85 15.83
C THR A 1089 27.63 -15.23 17.03
N VAL A 1090 26.37 -14.78 17.04
CA VAL A 1090 25.39 -15.06 18.10
C VAL A 1090 24.34 -16.08 17.69
N ALA A 1091 24.10 -16.26 16.39
CA ALA A 1091 23.21 -17.30 15.86
C ALA A 1091 23.63 -17.68 14.44
N THR A 1092 23.15 -18.83 13.95
CA THR A 1092 23.19 -19.18 12.53
C THR A 1092 21.77 -19.18 11.95
N ILE A 1093 21.63 -18.77 10.70
CA ILE A 1093 20.37 -18.79 9.96
C ILE A 1093 20.52 -19.62 8.68
N GLU A 1094 19.62 -20.57 8.48
CA GLU A 1094 19.50 -21.34 7.24
C GLU A 1094 18.34 -20.79 6.40
N ALA A 1095 18.67 -20.27 5.21
CA ALA A 1095 17.70 -19.79 4.23
C ALA A 1095 18.26 -19.93 2.81
N MET A 1096 17.40 -20.22 1.83
CA MET A 1096 17.77 -20.22 0.40
C MET A 1096 19.01 -21.08 0.05
N LYS A 1097 19.13 -22.28 0.63
CA LYS A 1097 20.26 -23.21 0.41
C LYS A 1097 21.61 -22.68 0.95
N MET A 1098 21.57 -21.70 1.85
CA MET A 1098 22.75 -21.11 2.49
C MET A 1098 22.60 -21.08 4.01
N GLU A 1099 23.71 -21.33 4.70
CA GLU A 1099 23.85 -21.05 6.13
C GLU A 1099 24.65 -19.74 6.27
N ALA A 1100 24.15 -18.81 7.08
CA ALA A 1100 24.79 -17.54 7.37
C ALA A 1100 24.90 -17.30 8.87
N ALA A 1101 25.98 -16.64 9.29
CA ALA A 1101 26.15 -16.19 10.66
C ALA A 1101 25.36 -14.89 10.91
N ILE A 1102 24.61 -14.84 12.00
CA ILE A 1102 24.04 -13.63 12.60
C ILE A 1102 25.05 -13.15 13.63
N THR A 1103 25.56 -11.93 13.48
CA THR A 1103 26.59 -11.35 14.34
C THR A 1103 26.04 -10.22 15.20
N SER A 1104 26.64 -10.01 16.37
CA SER A 1104 26.32 -8.85 17.21
C SER A 1104 26.97 -7.57 16.67
N PRO A 1105 26.25 -6.44 16.52
CA PRO A 1105 26.84 -5.17 16.10
C PRO A 1105 27.62 -4.46 17.23
N VAL A 1106 27.35 -4.81 18.49
CA VAL A 1106 27.96 -4.20 19.68
C VAL A 1106 28.66 -5.24 20.55
N ALA A 1107 29.67 -4.81 21.31
CA ALA A 1107 30.29 -5.65 22.34
C ALA A 1107 29.51 -5.52 23.66
N GLY A 1108 29.31 -6.62 24.36
CA GLY A 1108 28.50 -6.61 25.58
C GLY A 1108 28.20 -8.01 26.12
N THR A 1109 27.26 -8.08 27.04
CA THR A 1109 26.76 -9.34 27.60
C THR A 1109 25.39 -9.66 27.02
N ILE A 1110 25.15 -10.90 26.59
CA ILE A 1110 23.83 -11.36 26.15
C ILE A 1110 22.85 -11.24 27.32
N GLU A 1111 21.97 -10.24 27.29
CA GLU A 1111 20.97 -10.01 28.32
C GLU A 1111 19.83 -11.01 28.20
N ARG A 1112 19.46 -11.36 26.97
CA ARG A 1112 18.34 -12.26 26.69
C ARG A 1112 18.48 -12.93 25.32
N VAL A 1113 18.13 -14.22 25.28
CA VAL A 1113 17.87 -14.95 24.04
C VAL A 1113 16.36 -14.98 23.81
N ALA A 1114 15.89 -14.51 22.66
CA ALA A 1114 14.47 -14.29 22.39
C ALA A 1114 13.76 -15.51 21.80
N ILE A 1115 14.51 -16.53 21.38
CA ILE A 1115 13.97 -17.75 20.76
C ILE A 1115 14.38 -19.02 21.52
N ASN A 1116 13.58 -20.08 21.43
CA ASN A 1116 13.85 -21.35 22.09
C ASN A 1116 14.23 -22.43 21.05
N GLY A 1117 15.52 -22.75 20.95
CA GLY A 1117 16.03 -23.76 20.03
C GLY A 1117 16.12 -23.27 18.58
N VAL A 1118 15.87 -24.18 17.62
CA VAL A 1118 15.80 -23.83 16.19
C VAL A 1118 14.36 -23.39 15.89
N GLN A 1119 14.18 -22.14 15.43
CA GLN A 1119 12.86 -21.58 15.18
C GLN A 1119 12.84 -20.85 13.82
N PRO A 1120 11.76 -21.00 13.02
CA PRO A 1120 11.57 -20.17 11.85
C PRO A 1120 11.26 -18.73 12.30
N LEU A 1121 12.06 -17.78 11.82
CA LEU A 1121 11.89 -16.35 12.07
C LEU A 1121 11.65 -15.62 10.77
N ASP A 1122 10.89 -14.52 10.82
CA ASP A 1122 10.80 -13.56 9.74
C ASP A 1122 11.94 -12.53 9.83
N GLY A 1123 12.20 -11.80 8.74
CA GLY A 1123 13.17 -10.71 8.78
C GLY A 1123 12.76 -9.63 9.78
N GLY A 1124 13.66 -9.27 10.70
CA GLY A 1124 13.45 -8.29 11.74
C GLY A 1124 12.93 -8.86 13.06
N ASP A 1125 12.63 -10.16 13.14
CA ASP A 1125 12.30 -10.80 14.41
C ASP A 1125 13.53 -10.83 15.33
N LEU A 1126 13.33 -10.60 16.63
CA LEU A 1126 14.38 -10.51 17.61
C LEU A 1126 15.00 -11.88 17.88
N VAL A 1127 16.33 -11.95 17.86
CA VAL A 1127 17.11 -13.16 18.10
C VAL A 1127 17.76 -13.10 19.49
N VAL A 1128 18.51 -12.02 19.77
CA VAL A 1128 19.11 -11.76 21.08
C VAL A 1128 19.09 -10.26 21.42
N VAL A 1129 19.12 -9.94 22.71
CA VAL A 1129 19.38 -8.59 23.23
C VAL A 1129 20.76 -8.58 23.87
N VAL A 1130 21.59 -7.63 23.47
CA VAL A 1130 22.95 -7.44 23.99
C VAL A 1130 22.96 -6.21 24.87
N LYS A 1131 23.35 -6.38 26.13
CA LYS A 1131 23.58 -5.25 27.03
C LYS A 1131 25.00 -4.72 26.80
N PRO A 1132 25.18 -3.46 26.37
CA PRO A 1132 26.50 -2.89 26.14
C PRO A 1132 27.37 -2.94 27.40
N ALA A 1133 28.66 -3.23 27.21
CA ALA A 1133 29.67 -3.24 28.27
C ALA A 1133 30.01 -1.85 28.81
#